data_AF-A0A4S2KB00-F1
#
_entry.id   AF-A0A4S2KB00-F1
#
_cell.length_a   1.000
_cell.length_b   1.000
_cell.length_c   1.000
_cell.angle_alpha   90.00
_cell.angle_beta   90.00
_cell.angle_gamma   90.00
#
_symmetry.space_group_name_H-M   'P 1'
#
loop_
_entity.id
_entity.type
_entity.pdbx_description
1 polymer ?
#
loop_
_entity_poly.entity_id
_entity_poly.type
_entity_poly.pdbx_seq_one_letter_code
_entity_poly.pdbx_strand_id
1 'polypeptide(L)'
;MSARQDRNDSQGSDDGSSSEGDQTPLPVSDSTGADSFLIVTDSTAAQTSSRVTNTDDLDTAAWRSNNGSSSTGMTTKRKRRTRVPEKPNYPLNLWSIMKNCIGKDLSKIPMPVNFSEPLSMLQRLTEDYEYADILDRAAECSDSYEQMAFVAAFTVSSYATTAARTGKPFNPLLGETYECDRTDDLGWRAISEQVSHHPPMLAQHCEGKKWRCWQEFTMASKFRGKYLQVIPLGTAHLEFNSGQQHYTWRKVTTTVHNIIVGKLWVDQSGDMDIVNHKEGIKCHLKYIPYSYFSRDSQRKVKGVVMNSNKEVKWVVQGTWDSKIEIAPVISTSGTPDNPVYKTGPYILAWKRRLPPEDCEKYYSFTELACQLNEPEEGVAPTDSRLRPDQRLMEDGRWDEANAEKLRLEEKQRAVRRAREHDAERAAAQGLPYEAYEPLWFKKKQDPYTDSRCFVYNGEYWDHKSREMVEAMKKVASLDVELTVEERNLLSVAYKNVIGARRASWRIISSIEQKEENKGAEGKLEMIRQYRSQVEKELRDICADILGVLDKHLIPCASTGESKVFYYKMKGDYHRYLAEFAIGNDRKEAAENSLVAYKAASDIAMTELPPTHPIRLGLALNFSVFYYEILNSPDRACRLAKAAFDDAIAELDTLSEESYKDSTLIMQLLRDNLTLWTSDMQGDGEAEQKEQLQDVEDQDVS
;
A
#
# COMPACT_ATOMS: atom_id res chain seq x y z
N MET A 1 31.03 60.81 54.14
CA MET A 1 29.94 60.01 54.73
C MET A 1 28.77 60.04 53.77
N SER A 2 28.41 58.86 53.27
CA SER A 2 27.34 58.62 52.30
C SER A 2 25.96 58.87 52.93
N ALA A 3 25.05 59.50 52.19
CA ALA A 3 23.64 59.57 52.53
C ALA A 3 22.76 59.34 51.28
N ARG A 4 22.08 58.19 51.34
CA ARG A 4 20.75 57.79 50.87
C ARG A 4 19.93 58.74 49.98
N GLN A 5 19.34 58.13 48.94
CA GLN A 5 17.95 58.20 48.44
C GLN A 5 17.84 57.12 47.34
N ASP A 6 16.74 56.44 47.03
CA ASP A 6 15.57 55.93 47.73
C ASP A 6 14.98 54.83 46.79
N ARG A 7 14.15 53.94 47.32
CA ARG A 7 13.64 52.69 46.71
C ARG A 7 12.48 52.84 45.72
N ASN A 8 12.35 51.85 44.83
CA ASN A 8 11.17 51.01 44.49
C ASN A 8 11.36 50.47 43.05
N ASP A 9 11.04 49.27 42.59
CA ASP A 9 10.45 48.00 43.06
C ASP A 9 9.87 47.38 41.75
N SER A 10 10.25 46.15 41.40
CA SER A 10 9.35 45.22 40.69
C SER A 10 9.93 43.81 40.80
N GLN A 11 9.39 43.08 41.77
CA GLN A 11 9.61 41.65 42.01
C GLN A 11 8.90 40.83 40.93
N GLY A 12 9.62 39.90 40.30
CA GLY A 12 9.05 38.79 39.53
C GLY A 12 9.04 37.54 40.41
N SER A 13 7.85 37.01 40.64
CA SER A 13 7.56 35.82 41.44
C SER A 13 7.97 34.53 40.72
N ASP A 14 8.57 33.63 41.49
CA ASP A 14 8.76 32.21 41.21
C ASP A 14 7.46 31.52 40.78
N ASP A 15 7.52 30.76 39.69
CA ASP A 15 6.66 29.59 39.47
C ASP A 15 7.55 28.38 39.19
N GLY A 16 7.66 27.53 40.19
CA GLY A 16 8.38 26.26 40.14
C GLY A 16 7.61 25.24 39.30
N SER A 17 8.25 24.80 38.21
CA SER A 17 7.85 23.58 37.49
C SER A 17 8.56 22.38 38.12
N SER A 18 7.86 21.66 38.98
CA SER A 18 8.24 20.34 39.47
C SER A 18 8.21 19.33 38.32
N SER A 19 9.39 19.04 37.75
CA SER A 19 9.60 17.87 36.90
C SER A 19 9.87 16.64 37.78
N GLU A 20 8.83 15.90 38.13
CA GLU A 20 9.01 14.50 38.54
C GLU A 20 9.28 13.66 37.29
N GLY A 21 10.36 12.90 37.33
CA GLY A 21 10.95 12.24 36.18
C GLY A 21 10.20 10.99 35.75
N ASP A 22 10.12 10.80 34.44
CA ASP A 22 9.97 9.48 33.85
C ASP A 22 11.32 9.12 33.19
N GLN A 23 12.16 8.41 33.94
CA GLN A 23 13.39 7.82 33.42
C GLN A 23 13.02 6.52 32.71
N THR A 24 12.67 6.58 31.43
CA THR A 24 12.82 5.42 30.55
C THR A 24 14.32 5.23 30.29
N PRO A 25 14.96 4.15 30.75
CA PRO A 25 16.36 3.89 30.41
C PRO A 25 16.42 3.52 28.93
N LEU A 26 17.09 4.34 28.13
CA LEU A 26 17.54 3.93 26.81
C LEU A 26 18.50 2.75 27.03
N PRO A 27 18.29 1.57 26.41
CA PRO A 27 19.31 0.53 26.44
C PRO A 27 20.50 1.05 25.63
N VAL A 28 21.58 1.37 26.33
CA VAL A 28 22.90 1.55 25.73
C VAL A 28 23.33 0.15 25.29
N SER A 29 23.17 -0.14 24.01
CA SER A 29 23.80 -1.31 23.40
C SER A 29 25.31 -1.08 23.37
N ASP A 30 25.99 -1.54 24.40
CA ASP A 30 27.43 -1.79 24.34
C ASP A 30 27.65 -3.00 23.42
N SER A 31 27.84 -2.72 22.13
CA SER A 31 28.40 -3.66 21.17
C SER A 31 29.46 -2.97 20.33
N THR A 32 30.53 -2.52 20.99
CA THR A 32 31.82 -2.28 20.32
C THR A 32 32.51 -3.63 20.08
N GLY A 33 31.92 -4.43 19.19
CA GLY A 33 32.55 -5.57 18.54
C GLY A 33 32.52 -5.29 17.04
N ALA A 34 33.68 -5.10 16.42
CA ALA A 34 33.74 -5.06 14.98
C ALA A 34 33.53 -6.49 14.46
N ASP A 35 32.28 -6.89 14.23
CA ASP A 35 31.95 -8.15 13.57
C ASP A 35 32.43 -8.08 12.11
N SER A 36 33.70 -8.37 11.89
CA SER A 36 34.29 -8.52 10.56
C SER A 36 34.04 -9.95 10.06
N PHE A 37 33.20 -10.09 9.04
CA PHE A 37 33.03 -11.34 8.33
C PHE A 37 33.53 -11.22 6.88
N LEU A 38 34.01 -12.34 6.34
CA LEU A 38 34.46 -12.46 4.95
C LEU A 38 33.46 -13.30 4.16
N ILE A 39 33.26 -12.95 2.89
CA ILE A 39 32.43 -13.74 1.98
C ILE A 39 33.32 -14.29 0.86
N VAL A 40 33.23 -15.58 0.61
CA VAL A 40 33.92 -16.28 -0.49
C VAL A 40 32.88 -16.90 -1.41
N THR A 41 32.91 -16.55 -2.68
CA THR A 41 31.98 -17.09 -3.69
C THR A 41 32.57 -18.35 -4.31
N ASP A 42 31.79 -19.42 -4.44
CA ASP A 42 32.23 -20.60 -5.19
C ASP A 42 32.01 -20.42 -6.69
N SER A 43 33.07 -20.09 -7.42
CA SER A 43 33.04 -19.90 -8.87
C SER A 43 32.79 -21.19 -9.67
N THR A 44 32.81 -22.37 -9.03
CA THR A 44 32.63 -23.66 -9.72
C THR A 44 31.16 -24.08 -9.88
N ALA A 45 30.23 -23.42 -9.17
CA ALA A 45 28.79 -23.66 -9.31
C ALA A 45 28.14 -22.91 -10.49
N ALA A 46 28.90 -22.11 -11.25
CA ALA A 46 28.39 -21.27 -12.34
C ALA A 46 28.04 -22.02 -13.65
N GLN A 47 28.05 -23.36 -13.66
CA GLN A 47 27.75 -24.20 -14.83
C GLN A 47 26.51 -25.08 -14.61
N THR A 48 25.38 -24.44 -14.34
CA THR A 48 24.05 -24.94 -14.71
C THR A 48 23.16 -23.72 -14.87
N SER A 49 23.45 -22.95 -15.93
CA SER A 49 22.55 -21.89 -16.39
C SER A 49 21.29 -22.54 -16.94
N SER A 50 20.30 -22.80 -16.08
CA SER A 50 18.92 -22.78 -16.52
C SER A 50 18.68 -21.37 -17.02
N ARG A 51 18.46 -21.25 -18.33
CA ARG A 51 18.18 -20.02 -19.06
C ARG A 51 17.05 -19.26 -18.33
N VAL A 52 17.41 -18.35 -17.43
CA VAL A 52 16.45 -17.41 -16.83
C VAL A 52 16.06 -16.49 -17.97
N THR A 53 14.87 -16.72 -18.51
CA THR A 53 14.21 -15.79 -19.41
C THR A 53 14.11 -14.45 -18.68
N ASN A 54 14.69 -13.40 -19.28
CA ASN A 54 14.31 -12.02 -18.98
C ASN A 54 12.79 -11.95 -19.04
N THR A 55 12.17 -11.74 -17.88
CA THR A 55 10.73 -11.63 -17.71
C THR A 55 10.44 -10.20 -17.26
N ASP A 56 10.74 -9.25 -18.16
CA ASP A 56 10.26 -7.88 -18.05
C ASP A 56 8.78 -7.77 -18.54
N ASP A 57 8.14 -8.87 -18.97
CA ASP A 57 6.84 -8.87 -19.68
C ASP A 57 5.80 -9.93 -19.19
N LEU A 58 5.88 -10.44 -17.94
CA LEU A 58 4.83 -11.35 -17.42
C LEU A 58 3.93 -10.66 -16.39
N ASP A 59 2.97 -9.94 -16.97
CA ASP A 59 1.78 -9.32 -16.38
C ASP A 59 0.96 -10.26 -15.47
N THR A 60 0.68 -9.79 -14.25
CA THR A 60 -0.67 -9.42 -13.78
C THR A 60 -1.85 -10.45 -13.84
N ALA A 61 -1.62 -11.74 -14.10
CA ALA A 61 -2.73 -12.70 -14.33
C ALA A 61 -3.23 -13.51 -13.12
N ALA A 62 -2.42 -13.75 -12.08
CA ALA A 62 -2.67 -14.86 -11.14
C ALA A 62 -3.57 -14.58 -9.90
N TRP A 63 -4.23 -13.42 -9.77
CA TRP A 63 -5.13 -13.14 -8.62
C TRP A 63 -6.58 -12.77 -9.00
N ARG A 64 -6.95 -12.88 -10.28
CA ARG A 64 -8.35 -12.66 -10.70
C ARG A 64 -9.27 -13.83 -10.33
N SER A 65 -8.72 -14.96 -9.90
CA SER A 65 -9.47 -16.21 -9.76
C SER A 65 -10.22 -16.40 -8.43
N ASN A 66 -10.09 -15.50 -7.44
CA ASN A 66 -10.78 -15.65 -6.14
C ASN A 66 -11.88 -14.63 -5.86
N ASN A 67 -12.30 -13.86 -6.87
CA ASN A 67 -13.49 -13.01 -6.77
C ASN A 67 -14.25 -13.05 -8.11
N GLY A 68 -15.04 -14.11 -8.31
CA GLY A 68 -15.91 -14.30 -9.47
C GLY A 68 -16.83 -13.10 -9.73
N SER A 69 -16.33 -12.19 -10.59
CA SER A 69 -16.99 -11.12 -11.37
C SER A 69 -15.96 -10.09 -11.82
N SER A 70 -15.11 -10.43 -12.78
CA SER A 70 -14.32 -9.44 -13.51
C SER A 70 -15.17 -8.80 -14.59
N SER A 71 -16.03 -7.86 -14.20
CA SER A 71 -16.49 -6.82 -15.11
C SER A 71 -15.34 -5.83 -15.33
N THR A 72 -14.42 -6.15 -16.25
CA THR A 72 -13.46 -5.17 -16.78
C THR A 72 -14.22 -4.21 -17.69
N GLY A 73 -14.85 -3.20 -17.09
CA GLY A 73 -15.08 -1.94 -17.78
C GLY A 73 -13.73 -1.28 -18.05
N MET A 74 -13.62 -0.58 -19.18
CA MET A 74 -12.45 0.19 -19.62
C MET A 74 -11.85 0.99 -18.45
N THR A 75 -10.74 0.53 -17.88
CA THR A 75 -9.87 1.38 -17.08
C THR A 75 -8.64 1.62 -17.91
N THR A 76 -8.66 2.67 -18.74
CA THR A 76 -7.43 3.19 -19.32
C THR A 76 -6.49 3.52 -18.16
N LYS A 77 -5.33 2.85 -18.10
CA LYS A 77 -4.31 3.12 -17.07
C LYS A 77 -4.07 4.63 -17.06
N ARG A 78 -4.18 5.26 -15.89
CA ARG A 78 -4.03 6.71 -15.80
C ARG A 78 -2.66 7.13 -16.34
N LYS A 79 -2.65 8.03 -17.31
CA LYS A 79 -1.40 8.64 -17.78
C LYS A 79 -0.90 9.62 -16.72
N ARG A 80 0.12 9.24 -15.96
CA ARG A 80 0.72 10.07 -14.91
C ARG A 80 1.82 10.96 -15.45
N ARG A 81 2.05 12.10 -14.81
CA ARG A 81 3.14 13.03 -15.19
C ARG A 81 4.51 12.41 -14.91
N THR A 82 5.48 12.68 -15.77
CA THR A 82 6.86 12.21 -15.60
C THR A 82 7.78 13.28 -15.01
N ARG A 83 7.29 14.52 -14.93
CA ARG A 83 8.08 15.69 -14.54
C ARG A 83 7.23 16.77 -13.88
N VAL A 84 7.85 17.56 -13.00
CA VAL A 84 7.28 18.78 -12.39
C VAL A 84 7.99 20.03 -12.94
N PRO A 85 7.42 21.24 -12.78
CA PRO A 85 8.06 22.47 -13.20
C PRO A 85 9.49 22.63 -12.65
N GLU A 86 10.35 23.34 -13.40
CA GLU A 86 11.71 23.59 -12.94
C GLU A 86 11.69 24.54 -11.73
N LYS A 87 12.53 24.22 -10.74
CA LYS A 87 12.68 25.04 -9.55
C LYS A 87 13.38 26.35 -9.90
N PRO A 88 12.95 27.49 -9.32
CA PRO A 88 13.68 28.74 -9.45
C PRO A 88 15.16 28.64 -9.02
N ASN A 89 16.04 29.34 -9.73
CA ASN A 89 17.48 29.33 -9.46
C ASN A 89 17.88 30.40 -8.44
N TYR A 90 17.66 30.11 -7.15
CA TYR A 90 18.13 30.96 -6.06
C TYR A 90 19.33 30.34 -5.34
N PRO A 91 20.42 31.09 -5.09
CA PRO A 91 21.52 30.60 -4.26
C PRO A 91 21.05 30.47 -2.80
N LEU A 92 21.12 29.24 -2.28
CA LEU A 92 20.71 28.93 -0.90
C LEU A 92 21.93 28.91 0.03
N ASN A 93 21.85 29.61 1.16
CA ASN A 93 22.85 29.54 2.22
C ASN A 93 22.24 29.00 3.52
N LEU A 94 22.29 27.68 3.71
CA LEU A 94 21.69 26.99 4.87
C LEU A 94 22.32 27.45 6.21
N TRP A 95 23.61 27.80 6.20
CA TRP A 95 24.32 28.28 7.39
C TRP A 95 23.72 29.57 7.98
N SER A 96 23.20 30.45 7.12
CA SER A 96 22.58 31.72 7.56
C SER A 96 21.43 31.50 8.56
N ILE A 97 20.73 30.38 8.43
CA ILE A 97 19.64 29.95 9.32
C ILE A 97 20.21 29.08 10.47
N MET A 98 21.03 28.08 10.13
CA MET A 98 21.49 27.06 11.08
C MET A 98 22.38 27.61 12.20
N LYS A 99 23.09 28.73 11.99
CA LYS A 99 23.94 29.36 13.03
C LYS A 99 23.16 29.72 14.31
N ASN A 100 21.88 30.07 14.18
CA ASN A 100 21.01 30.44 15.32
C ASN A 100 20.31 29.22 15.95
N CYS A 101 20.54 28.03 15.37
CA CYS A 101 19.87 26.79 15.71
C CYS A 101 20.75 25.83 16.54
N ILE A 102 21.99 26.22 16.84
CA ILE A 102 22.96 25.39 17.56
C ILE A 102 22.40 25.05 18.96
N GLY A 103 22.28 23.75 19.25
CA GLY A 103 21.75 23.24 20.53
C GLY A 103 20.23 23.24 20.67
N LYS A 104 19.48 23.66 19.63
CA LYS A 104 18.00 23.65 19.63
C LYS A 104 17.45 22.47 18.82
N ASP A 105 16.24 22.07 19.17
CA ASP A 105 15.45 21.12 18.36
C ASP A 105 15.03 21.78 17.03
N LEU A 106 15.56 21.27 15.92
CA LEU A 106 15.33 21.82 14.58
C LEU A 106 13.88 21.68 14.09
N SER A 107 13.10 20.77 14.67
CA SER A 107 11.68 20.63 14.31
C SER A 107 10.87 21.88 14.66
N LYS A 108 11.33 22.65 15.65
CA LYS A 108 10.68 23.87 16.15
C LYS A 108 11.10 25.14 15.40
N ILE A 109 12.01 25.03 14.43
CA ILE A 109 12.56 26.19 13.71
C ILE A 109 11.92 26.25 12.32
N PRO A 110 11.19 27.33 11.99
CA PRO A 110 10.57 27.48 10.69
C PRO A 110 11.65 27.64 9.62
N MET A 111 11.69 26.67 8.69
CA MET A 111 12.58 26.70 7.53
C MET A 111 11.88 27.45 6.39
N PRO A 112 12.53 28.40 5.71
CA PRO A 112 11.98 29.02 4.51
C PRO A 112 11.69 28.00 3.42
N VAL A 113 10.67 28.26 2.60
CA VAL A 113 10.24 27.38 1.50
C VAL A 113 11.39 27.08 0.53
N ASN A 114 12.35 28.00 0.39
CA ASN A 114 13.51 27.85 -0.49
C ASN A 114 14.42 26.65 -0.15
N PHE A 115 14.38 26.16 1.10
CA PHE A 115 15.09 24.94 1.53
C PHE A 115 14.22 23.69 1.52
N SER A 116 12.96 23.83 1.12
CA SER A 116 12.02 22.75 1.08
C SER A 116 12.05 22.05 -0.28
N GLU A 117 11.24 21.02 -0.43
CA GLU A 117 10.84 20.41 -1.70
C GLU A 117 9.31 20.37 -1.74
N PRO A 118 8.65 20.39 -2.91
CA PRO A 118 7.20 20.49 -3.02
C PRO A 118 6.46 19.18 -2.70
N LEU A 119 6.91 18.45 -1.69
CA LEU A 119 6.28 17.26 -1.13
C LEU A 119 6.13 17.42 0.38
N SER A 120 5.02 16.94 0.94
CA SER A 120 4.83 16.78 2.37
C SER A 120 5.62 15.55 2.87
N MET A 121 5.85 15.46 4.18
CA MET A 121 6.47 14.27 4.75
C MET A 121 5.59 13.01 4.53
N LEU A 122 4.26 13.14 4.47
CA LEU A 122 3.36 12.02 4.16
C LEU A 122 3.65 11.45 2.76
N GLN A 123 3.87 12.34 1.78
CA GLN A 123 4.29 11.96 0.43
C GLN A 123 5.71 11.36 0.43
N ARG A 124 6.67 11.98 1.14
CA ARG A 124 8.04 11.47 1.26
C ARG A 124 8.08 10.04 1.81
N LEU A 125 7.25 9.73 2.80
CA LEU A 125 7.15 8.39 3.38
C LEU A 125 6.53 7.39 2.41
N THR A 126 5.66 7.83 1.50
CA THR A 126 5.05 6.97 0.48
C THR A 126 6.09 6.47 -0.55
N GLU A 127 7.21 7.17 -0.71
CA GLU A 127 8.32 6.72 -1.55
C GLU A 127 9.03 5.46 -1.03
N ASP A 128 8.78 5.04 0.22
CA ASP A 128 9.23 3.73 0.72
C ASP A 128 8.73 2.58 -0.19
N TYR A 129 7.59 2.77 -0.86
CA TYR A 129 6.98 1.80 -1.76
C TYR A 129 7.37 2.01 -3.23
N GLU A 130 8.41 2.82 -3.52
CA GLU A 130 8.92 2.95 -4.89
C GLU A 130 9.25 1.56 -5.47
N TYR A 131 9.90 0.69 -4.69
CA TYR A 131 10.28 -0.67 -5.10
C TYR A 131 9.41 -1.75 -4.42
N ALA A 132 8.11 -1.50 -4.30
CA ALA A 132 7.16 -2.43 -3.69
C ALA A 132 7.05 -3.79 -4.42
N ASP A 133 7.48 -3.87 -5.68
CA ASP A 133 7.59 -5.11 -6.45
C ASP A 133 8.52 -6.15 -5.79
N ILE A 134 9.49 -5.71 -4.98
CA ILE A 134 10.33 -6.60 -4.17
C ILE A 134 9.49 -7.38 -3.17
N LEU A 135 8.44 -6.76 -2.60
CA LEU A 135 7.55 -7.42 -1.66
C LEU A 135 6.61 -8.40 -2.37
N ASP A 136 6.16 -8.08 -3.58
CA ASP A 136 5.41 -9.03 -4.41
C ASP A 136 6.25 -10.30 -4.66
N ARG A 137 7.53 -10.14 -5.03
CA ARG A 137 8.47 -11.27 -5.19
C ARG A 137 8.73 -12.01 -3.89
N ALA A 138 8.91 -11.29 -2.79
CA ALA A 138 9.11 -11.90 -1.46
C ALA A 138 7.92 -12.77 -1.05
N ALA A 139 6.69 -12.36 -1.39
CA ALA A 139 5.46 -13.10 -1.08
C ALA A 139 5.35 -14.44 -1.83
N GLU A 140 6.13 -14.64 -2.89
CA GLU A 140 6.17 -15.87 -3.70
C GLU A 140 7.27 -16.84 -3.28
N CYS A 141 8.19 -16.41 -2.42
CA CYS A 141 9.25 -17.28 -1.89
C CYS A 141 8.68 -18.43 -1.06
N SER A 142 9.19 -19.63 -1.30
CA SER A 142 8.89 -20.82 -0.49
C SER A 142 9.88 -20.98 0.68
N ASP A 143 11.12 -20.47 0.53
CA ASP A 143 12.10 -20.39 1.61
C ASP A 143 11.91 -19.09 2.41
N SER A 144 11.59 -19.21 3.70
CA SER A 144 11.43 -18.07 4.61
C SER A 144 12.71 -17.25 4.79
N TYR A 145 13.90 -17.86 4.63
CA TYR A 145 15.17 -17.13 4.69
C TYR A 145 15.42 -16.29 3.44
N GLU A 146 15.07 -16.82 2.27
CA GLU A 146 15.06 -16.07 1.01
C GLU A 146 14.06 -14.92 1.07
N GLN A 147 12.83 -15.18 1.56
CA GLN A 147 11.81 -14.15 1.78
C GLN A 147 12.37 -13.02 2.67
N MET A 148 13.02 -13.35 3.79
CA MET A 148 13.69 -12.37 4.65
C MET A 148 14.78 -11.57 3.92
N ALA A 149 15.56 -12.20 3.03
CA ALA A 149 16.59 -11.53 2.25
C ALA A 149 15.99 -10.51 1.25
N PHE A 150 14.83 -10.82 0.64
CA PHE A 150 14.08 -9.84 -0.16
C PHE A 150 13.47 -8.72 0.67
N VAL A 151 12.92 -9.02 1.85
CA VAL A 151 12.45 -7.99 2.80
C VAL A 151 13.60 -7.04 3.16
N ALA A 152 14.81 -7.57 3.40
CA ALA A 152 16.00 -6.76 3.63
C ALA A 152 16.39 -5.87 2.42
N ALA A 153 16.26 -6.37 1.20
CA ALA A 153 16.49 -5.56 0.01
C ALA A 153 15.44 -4.42 -0.11
N PHE A 154 14.17 -4.70 0.21
CA PHE A 154 13.11 -3.70 0.24
C PHE A 154 13.40 -2.59 1.27
N THR A 155 13.79 -2.93 2.51
CA THR A 155 14.11 -1.90 3.51
C THR A 155 15.28 -1.01 3.10
N VAL A 156 16.30 -1.58 2.44
CA VAL A 156 17.43 -0.80 1.89
C VAL A 156 16.98 0.12 0.75
N SER A 157 16.09 -0.35 -0.13
CA SER A 157 15.63 0.42 -1.28
C SER A 157 14.99 1.77 -0.91
N SER A 158 14.34 1.83 0.27
CA SER A 158 13.68 3.05 0.78
C SER A 158 14.64 4.26 0.95
N TYR A 159 15.94 4.01 1.09
CA TYR A 159 16.94 5.08 1.25
C TYR A 159 17.48 5.61 -0.09
N ALA A 160 17.25 4.91 -1.20
CA ALA A 160 17.88 5.24 -2.48
C ALA A 160 17.54 6.65 -2.98
N THR A 161 16.30 7.10 -2.73
CA THR A 161 15.82 8.44 -3.11
C THR A 161 16.51 9.56 -2.32
N THR A 162 17.11 9.27 -1.16
CA THR A 162 17.82 10.25 -0.33
C THR A 162 19.20 10.63 -0.87
N ALA A 163 19.76 9.83 -1.80
CA ALA A 163 21.12 10.02 -2.30
C ALA A 163 21.37 11.39 -2.97
N ALA A 164 20.33 11.95 -3.60
CA ALA A 164 20.41 13.19 -4.37
C ALA A 164 19.44 14.28 -3.86
N ARG A 165 18.68 14.02 -2.79
CA ARG A 165 17.63 14.90 -2.28
C ARG A 165 18.00 15.47 -0.93
N THR A 166 18.24 16.78 -0.91
CA THR A 166 18.62 17.55 0.28
C THR A 166 17.56 18.58 0.69
N GLY A 167 16.48 18.69 -0.08
CA GLY A 167 15.32 19.52 0.26
C GLY A 167 14.56 18.93 1.45
N LYS A 168 14.07 19.80 2.33
CA LYS A 168 13.23 19.39 3.47
C LYS A 168 11.78 19.25 3.01
N PRO A 169 11.12 18.10 3.16
CA PRO A 169 9.69 18.01 2.88
C PRO A 169 8.89 18.92 3.83
N PHE A 170 7.70 19.37 3.39
CA PHE A 170 6.81 20.14 4.25
C PHE A 170 6.40 19.32 5.47
N ASN A 171 6.46 19.94 6.65
CA ASN A 171 5.90 19.33 7.86
C ASN A 171 4.36 19.33 7.71
N PRO A 172 3.70 18.16 7.71
CA PRO A 172 2.25 18.10 7.55
C PRO A 172 1.53 18.79 8.70
N LEU A 173 0.36 19.35 8.41
CA LEU A 173 -0.55 19.89 9.43
C LEU A 173 -1.20 18.74 10.22
N LEU A 174 -1.57 18.96 11.48
CA LEU A 174 -2.30 17.97 12.27
C LEU A 174 -3.63 17.61 11.58
N GLY A 175 -3.84 16.32 11.31
CA GLY A 175 -5.00 15.83 10.55
C GLY A 175 -4.87 15.98 9.03
N GLU A 176 -3.74 16.47 8.52
CA GLU A 176 -3.42 16.36 7.09
C GLU A 176 -3.31 14.88 6.72
N THR A 177 -3.90 14.50 5.59
CA THR A 177 -3.90 13.15 5.06
C THR A 177 -3.14 13.11 3.72
N TYR A 178 -2.75 11.92 3.30
CA TYR A 178 -2.29 11.71 1.94
C TYR A 178 -2.65 10.30 1.48
N GLU A 179 -3.42 10.21 0.39
CA GLU A 179 -3.70 8.95 -0.30
C GLU A 179 -2.85 8.77 -1.57
N CYS A 180 -2.48 7.53 -1.86
CA CYS A 180 -1.82 7.16 -3.10
C CYS A 180 -2.36 5.80 -3.55
N ASP A 181 -3.32 5.80 -4.47
CA ASP A 181 -3.84 4.58 -5.08
C ASP A 181 -3.08 4.32 -6.40
N ARG A 182 -2.31 3.24 -6.39
CA ARG A 182 -1.51 2.72 -7.51
C ARG A 182 -1.92 1.29 -7.83
N THR A 183 -3.14 0.88 -7.46
CA THR A 183 -3.60 -0.50 -7.63
C THR A 183 -3.68 -0.90 -9.10
N ASP A 184 -3.94 0.05 -10.00
CA ASP A 184 -4.08 -0.14 -11.44
C ASP A 184 -2.75 -0.31 -12.19
N ASP A 185 -1.66 0.28 -11.67
CA ASP A 185 -0.35 0.28 -12.32
C ASP A 185 0.78 -0.37 -11.51
N LEU A 186 0.91 -0.10 -10.21
CA LEU A 186 1.94 -0.67 -9.33
C LEU A 186 1.43 -1.75 -8.36
N GLY A 187 0.11 -1.98 -8.30
CA GLY A 187 -0.49 -3.05 -7.50
C GLY A 187 -0.56 -2.80 -5.99
N TRP A 188 -0.43 -1.54 -5.56
CA TRP A 188 -0.53 -1.16 -4.14
C TRP A 188 -1.28 0.16 -3.95
N ARG A 189 -1.76 0.40 -2.74
CA ARG A 189 -2.34 1.69 -2.34
C ARG A 189 -1.94 2.03 -0.91
N ALA A 190 -1.77 3.31 -0.61
CA ALA A 190 -1.37 3.80 0.69
C ALA A 190 -2.25 4.95 1.18
N ILE A 191 -2.48 5.00 2.49
CA ILE A 191 -3.08 6.12 3.20
C ILE A 191 -2.17 6.52 4.36
N SER A 192 -1.96 7.82 4.53
CA SER A 192 -1.19 8.38 5.64
C SER A 192 -1.94 9.52 6.31
N GLU A 193 -1.73 9.71 7.61
CA GLU A 193 -2.28 10.82 8.38
C GLU A 193 -1.23 11.38 9.35
N GLN A 194 -1.18 12.70 9.50
CA GLN A 194 -0.44 13.35 10.57
C GLN A 194 -1.23 13.22 11.89
N VAL A 195 -0.92 12.16 12.64
CA VAL A 195 -1.64 11.78 13.87
C VAL A 195 -1.27 12.59 15.11
N SER A 196 -0.09 13.22 15.12
CA SER A 196 0.33 14.16 16.18
C SER A 196 1.27 15.23 15.64
N HIS A 197 1.29 16.40 16.27
CA HIS A 197 2.17 17.51 15.90
C HIS A 197 3.25 17.83 16.97
N HIS A 198 3.02 17.48 18.24
CA HIS A 198 3.97 17.68 19.34
C HIS A 198 4.06 16.43 20.23
N PRO A 199 5.03 15.52 20.00
CA PRO A 199 5.98 15.53 18.88
C PRO A 199 5.29 15.23 17.54
N PRO A 200 5.89 15.64 16.40
CA PRO A 200 5.35 15.35 15.08
C PRO A 200 5.41 13.84 14.83
N MET A 201 4.28 13.25 14.51
CA MET A 201 4.13 11.82 14.30
C MET A 201 3.14 11.59 13.17
N LEU A 202 3.48 10.62 12.33
CA LEU A 202 2.72 10.24 11.15
C LEU A 202 2.42 8.76 11.27
N ALA A 203 1.21 8.38 10.87
CA ALA A 203 0.84 6.99 10.68
C ALA A 203 0.62 6.74 9.20
N GLN A 204 1.12 5.61 8.71
CA GLN A 204 0.96 5.19 7.32
C GLN A 204 0.55 3.73 7.28
N HIS A 205 -0.35 3.41 6.34
CA HIS A 205 -0.76 2.06 6.02
C HIS A 205 -0.76 1.88 4.50
N CYS A 206 -0.17 0.79 4.03
CA CYS A 206 -0.04 0.43 2.63
C CYS A 206 -0.46 -1.03 2.43
N GLU A 207 -1.26 -1.28 1.40
CA GLU A 207 -1.76 -2.59 1.04
C GLU A 207 -1.30 -2.91 -0.38
N GLY A 208 -0.60 -4.02 -0.55
CA GLY A 208 -0.27 -4.61 -1.85
C GLY A 208 -1.04 -5.91 -2.09
N LYS A 209 -0.57 -6.73 -3.04
CA LYS A 209 -1.29 -7.93 -3.50
C LYS A 209 -1.42 -9.00 -2.42
N LYS A 210 -0.29 -9.39 -1.82
CA LYS A 210 -0.20 -10.47 -0.80
C LYS A 210 0.46 -9.98 0.49
N TRP A 211 0.62 -8.67 0.63
CA TRP A 211 1.30 -8.06 1.74
C TRP A 211 0.62 -6.76 2.17
N ARG A 212 0.80 -6.41 3.43
CA ARG A 212 0.46 -5.10 3.96
C ARG A 212 1.59 -4.59 4.83
N CYS A 213 1.88 -3.30 4.73
CA CYS A 213 2.94 -2.65 5.46
C CYS A 213 2.37 -1.42 6.17
N TRP A 214 2.70 -1.24 7.43
CA TRP A 214 2.32 -0.04 8.17
C TRP A 214 3.46 0.41 9.06
N GLN A 215 3.51 1.71 9.31
CA GLN A 215 4.54 2.29 10.17
C GLN A 215 4.02 3.54 10.86
N GLU A 216 4.54 3.73 12.07
CA GLU A 216 4.57 5.04 12.71
C GLU A 216 5.94 5.65 12.42
N PHE A 217 5.94 6.90 11.98
CA PHE A 217 7.17 7.64 11.77
C PHE A 217 7.16 8.88 12.65
N THR A 218 8.24 9.05 13.40
CA THR A 218 8.64 10.33 14.00
C THR A 218 10.15 10.46 13.86
N MET A 219 10.72 11.62 14.14
CA MET A 219 12.16 11.81 14.02
C MET A 219 12.69 12.77 15.07
N ALA A 220 13.86 12.44 15.60
CA ALA A 220 14.69 13.36 16.36
C ALA A 220 15.80 13.91 15.45
N SER A 221 16.17 15.17 15.64
CA SER A 221 17.24 15.81 14.89
C SER A 221 18.34 16.30 15.83
N LYS A 222 19.61 16.04 15.49
CA LYS A 222 20.79 16.48 16.27
C LYS A 222 21.78 17.20 15.36
N PHE A 223 22.01 18.48 15.62
CA PHE A 223 23.05 19.26 14.94
C PHE A 223 24.40 19.11 15.65
N ARG A 224 25.43 18.64 14.94
CA ARG A 224 26.79 18.44 15.47
C ARG A 224 27.84 19.29 14.75
N GLY A 225 27.54 20.57 14.56
CA GLY A 225 28.43 21.52 13.89
C GLY A 225 28.49 21.28 12.38
N LYS A 226 29.34 20.36 11.91
CA LYS A 226 29.53 20.16 10.46
C LYS A 226 28.41 19.38 9.77
N TYR A 227 27.64 18.61 10.53
CA TYR A 227 26.59 17.74 10.00
C TYR A 227 25.34 17.75 10.88
N LEU A 228 24.22 17.38 10.28
CA LEU A 228 22.91 17.19 10.90
C LEU A 228 22.58 15.70 10.86
N GLN A 229 22.29 15.11 12.02
CA GLN A 229 21.77 13.73 12.11
C GLN A 229 20.25 13.77 12.26
N VAL A 230 19.56 13.01 11.42
CA VAL A 230 18.13 12.74 11.50
C VAL A 230 17.98 11.28 11.93
N ILE A 231 17.33 11.08 13.07
CA ILE A 231 17.17 9.78 13.73
C ILE A 231 15.68 9.44 13.69
N PRO A 232 15.24 8.60 12.75
CA PRO A 232 13.88 8.08 12.75
C PRO A 232 13.59 7.33 14.04
N LEU A 233 12.42 7.56 14.62
CA LEU A 233 11.87 6.78 15.72
C LEU A 233 10.55 6.18 15.26
N GLY A 234 10.26 4.97 15.71
CA GLY A 234 9.12 4.19 15.27
C GLY A 234 9.55 2.83 14.72
N THR A 235 8.58 1.93 14.66
CA THR A 235 8.73 0.58 14.12
C THR A 235 7.86 0.48 12.88
N ALA A 236 8.44 -0.07 11.82
CA ALA A 236 7.71 -0.48 10.63
C ALA A 236 7.35 -1.96 10.74
N HIS A 237 6.20 -2.32 10.21
CA HIS A 237 5.62 -3.65 10.23
C HIS A 237 5.28 -4.08 8.80
N LEU A 238 5.49 -5.34 8.50
CA LEU A 238 5.12 -5.96 7.24
C LEU A 238 4.52 -7.33 7.53
N GLU A 239 3.35 -7.59 6.96
CA GLU A 239 2.74 -8.91 6.98
C GLU A 239 2.57 -9.46 5.58
N PHE A 240 2.77 -10.76 5.43
CA PHE A 240 2.43 -11.51 4.21
C PHE A 240 1.26 -12.45 4.47
N ASN A 241 0.49 -12.72 3.41
CA ASN A 241 -0.55 -13.76 3.35
C ASN A 241 -1.51 -13.71 4.56
N SER A 242 -2.04 -12.51 4.83
CA SER A 242 -3.00 -12.28 5.94
C SER A 242 -2.46 -12.61 7.34
N GLY A 243 -1.18 -12.29 7.59
CA GLY A 243 -0.55 -12.39 8.90
C GLY A 243 0.11 -13.74 9.19
N GLN A 244 0.26 -14.60 8.17
CA GLN A 244 1.03 -15.85 8.27
C GLN A 244 2.51 -15.59 8.60
N GLN A 245 3.06 -14.48 8.08
CA GLN A 245 4.40 -14.00 8.41
C GLN A 245 4.31 -12.55 8.86
N HIS A 246 5.10 -12.18 9.88
CA HIS A 246 5.12 -10.83 10.43
C HIS A 246 6.55 -10.37 10.68
N TYR A 247 6.95 -9.33 9.96
CA TYR A 247 8.25 -8.70 10.04
C TYR A 247 8.17 -7.34 10.73
N THR A 248 9.18 -7.01 11.52
CA THR A 248 9.36 -5.64 12.05
C THR A 248 10.78 -5.16 11.92
N TRP A 249 10.97 -3.87 11.66
CA TRP A 249 12.28 -3.22 11.66
C TRP A 249 12.19 -1.76 12.08
N ARG A 250 13.35 -1.17 12.39
CA ARG A 250 13.49 0.27 12.63
C ARG A 250 14.43 0.86 11.60
N LYS A 251 14.13 2.08 11.14
CA LYS A 251 14.96 2.81 10.16
C LYS A 251 16.30 3.25 10.79
N VAL A 252 17.33 3.39 9.96
CA VAL A 252 18.68 3.81 10.38
C VAL A 252 18.84 5.32 10.37
N THR A 253 19.97 5.82 10.90
CA THR A 253 20.23 7.25 11.01
C THR A 253 20.69 7.82 9.67
N THR A 254 20.05 8.91 9.24
CA THR A 254 20.47 9.71 8.10
C THR A 254 21.35 10.86 8.56
N THR A 255 22.52 11.03 7.93
CA THR A 255 23.43 12.15 8.21
C THR A 255 23.54 13.06 7.00
N VAL A 256 23.21 14.34 7.18
CA VAL A 256 23.39 15.39 6.17
C VAL A 256 24.68 16.15 6.48
N HIS A 257 25.66 16.00 5.59
CA HIS A 257 26.98 16.60 5.73
C HIS A 257 27.06 18.00 5.09
N ASN A 258 28.11 18.74 5.44
CA ASN A 258 28.45 20.04 4.86
C ASN A 258 27.39 21.13 5.10
N ILE A 259 26.69 21.08 6.23
CA ILE A 259 25.64 22.05 6.60
C ILE A 259 26.18 23.50 6.69
N ILE A 260 27.48 23.66 6.97
CA ILE A 260 28.14 24.97 7.10
C ILE A 260 28.79 25.40 5.78
N VAL A 261 29.62 24.53 5.18
CA VAL A 261 30.44 24.84 3.99
C VAL A 261 30.52 23.61 3.09
N GLY A 262 30.32 23.80 1.79
CA GLY A 262 30.42 22.77 0.75
C GLY A 262 29.07 22.35 0.17
N LYS A 263 29.09 21.46 -0.84
CA LYS A 263 27.86 20.85 -1.37
C LYS A 263 27.30 19.90 -0.31
N LEU A 264 26.01 20.05 0.01
CA LEU A 264 25.28 19.14 0.89
C LEU A 264 25.26 17.73 0.28
N TRP A 265 25.47 16.73 1.10
CA TRP A 265 25.33 15.33 0.71
C TRP A 265 24.85 14.49 1.90
N VAL A 266 24.23 13.36 1.57
CA VAL A 266 23.54 12.49 2.53
C VAL A 266 24.29 11.16 2.66
N ASP A 267 24.41 10.68 3.90
CA ASP A 267 24.86 9.35 4.25
C ASP A 267 23.82 8.61 5.09
N GLN A 268 23.84 7.28 5.03
CA GLN A 268 23.01 6.40 5.85
C GLN A 268 23.92 5.50 6.67
N SER A 269 23.68 5.43 7.98
CA SER A 269 24.58 4.72 8.90
C SER A 269 23.87 4.14 10.11
N GLY A 270 24.46 3.07 10.64
CA GLY A 270 23.96 2.34 11.79
C GLY A 270 23.50 0.93 11.42
N ASP A 271 22.93 0.25 12.41
CA ASP A 271 22.48 -1.13 12.29
C ASP A 271 20.94 -1.18 12.18
N MET A 272 20.45 -2.10 11.35
CA MET A 272 19.03 -2.41 11.23
C MET A 272 18.82 -3.90 11.46
N ASP A 273 17.98 -4.20 12.46
CA ASP A 273 17.49 -5.54 12.71
C ASP A 273 16.09 -5.70 12.13
N ILE A 274 15.93 -6.69 11.27
CA ILE A 274 14.63 -7.13 10.74
C ILE A 274 14.31 -8.47 11.39
N VAL A 275 13.18 -8.55 12.09
CA VAL A 275 12.77 -9.74 12.84
C VAL A 275 11.48 -10.28 12.26
N ASN A 276 11.48 -11.56 11.89
CA ASN A 276 10.26 -12.33 11.65
C ASN A 276 9.83 -12.97 12.98
N HIS A 277 8.68 -12.57 13.49
CA HIS A 277 8.17 -13.00 14.80
C HIS A 277 7.51 -14.38 14.79
N LYS A 278 7.17 -14.92 13.63
CA LYS A 278 6.50 -16.22 13.50
C LYS A 278 7.50 -17.38 13.53
N GLU A 279 8.66 -17.19 12.92
CA GLU A 279 9.70 -18.23 12.81
C GLU A 279 10.99 -17.91 13.58
N GLY A 280 11.09 -16.71 14.17
CA GLY A 280 12.29 -16.28 14.89
C GLY A 280 13.49 -16.01 13.98
N ILE A 281 13.26 -15.85 12.67
CA ILE A 281 14.30 -15.49 11.69
C ILE A 281 14.69 -14.03 11.88
N LYS A 282 15.99 -13.73 11.86
CA LYS A 282 16.51 -12.38 12.00
C LYS A 282 17.45 -12.03 10.86
N CYS A 283 17.26 -10.86 10.25
CA CYS A 283 18.28 -10.25 9.40
C CYS A 283 18.94 -9.10 10.16
N HIS A 284 20.28 -9.08 10.17
CA HIS A 284 21.06 -7.97 10.68
C HIS A 284 21.75 -7.27 9.51
N LEU A 285 21.40 -6.01 9.27
CA LEU A 285 21.97 -5.14 8.25
C LEU A 285 22.84 -4.07 8.91
N LYS A 286 24.02 -3.84 8.34
CA LYS A 286 24.98 -2.84 8.77
C LYS A 286 25.23 -1.84 7.65
N TYR A 287 24.85 -0.60 7.89
CA TYR A 287 25.10 0.53 7.00
C TYR A 287 26.43 1.16 7.40
N ILE A 288 27.44 0.99 6.54
CA ILE A 288 28.81 1.39 6.84
C ILE A 288 28.90 2.91 6.66
N PRO A 289 29.19 3.67 7.74
CA PRO A 289 29.29 5.12 7.66
C PRO A 289 30.45 5.53 6.77
N TYR A 290 30.29 6.67 6.10
CA TYR A 290 31.38 7.30 5.38
C TYR A 290 32.60 7.53 6.29
N SER A 291 33.77 7.11 5.81
CA SER A 291 35.05 7.34 6.46
C SER A 291 36.12 7.69 5.43
N TYR A 292 36.81 8.80 5.64
CA TYR A 292 37.89 9.27 4.76
C TYR A 292 39.07 8.29 4.68
N PHE A 293 39.29 7.50 5.73
CA PHE A 293 40.40 6.56 5.84
C PHE A 293 40.03 5.14 5.42
N SER A 294 38.76 4.87 5.10
CA SER A 294 38.32 3.54 4.69
C SER A 294 38.64 3.28 3.22
N ARG A 295 39.04 2.04 2.92
CA ARG A 295 39.18 1.53 1.55
C ARG A 295 37.89 0.89 1.03
N ASP A 296 36.86 0.78 1.86
CA ASP A 296 35.55 0.28 1.43
C ASP A 296 34.88 1.23 0.44
N SER A 297 34.02 0.67 -0.42
CA SER A 297 33.10 1.46 -1.23
C SER A 297 32.19 2.28 -0.33
N GLN A 298 31.98 3.55 -0.68
CA GLN A 298 31.03 4.41 0.03
C GLN A 298 29.61 3.82 -0.06
N ARG A 299 28.74 4.17 0.91
CA ARG A 299 27.32 3.78 0.91
C ARG A 299 27.05 2.28 0.99
N LYS A 300 28.05 1.53 1.48
CA LYS A 300 28.01 0.07 1.53
C LYS A 300 27.06 -0.42 2.61
N VAL A 301 26.29 -1.43 2.26
CA VAL A 301 25.43 -2.19 3.17
C VAL A 301 25.87 -3.64 3.13
N LYS A 302 26.02 -4.25 4.29
CA LYS A 302 26.26 -5.68 4.46
C LYS A 302 25.24 -6.24 5.43
N GLY A 303 24.82 -7.48 5.25
CA GLY A 303 23.99 -8.15 6.23
C GLY A 303 23.96 -9.65 6.08
N VAL A 304 23.36 -10.28 7.07
CA VAL A 304 23.21 -11.72 7.20
C VAL A 304 21.81 -12.05 7.68
N VAL A 305 21.22 -13.08 7.11
CA VAL A 305 19.95 -13.67 7.57
C VAL A 305 20.29 -14.91 8.39
N MET A 306 19.75 -14.98 9.59
CA MET A 306 20.04 -16.01 10.58
C MET A 306 18.77 -16.70 11.05
N ASN A 307 18.89 -17.99 11.34
CA ASN A 307 17.85 -18.71 12.07
C ASN A 307 17.92 -18.40 13.59
N SER A 308 16.99 -18.98 14.35
CA SER A 308 16.93 -18.85 15.82
C SER A 308 18.21 -19.29 16.55
N ASN A 309 18.99 -20.19 15.94
CA ASN A 309 20.26 -20.68 16.48
C ASN A 309 21.46 -19.79 16.11
N LYS A 310 21.22 -18.62 15.50
CA LYS A 310 22.24 -17.69 14.99
C LYS A 310 23.10 -18.25 13.85
N GLU A 311 22.64 -19.31 13.19
CA GLU A 311 23.31 -19.82 11.99
C GLU A 311 22.92 -18.95 10.79
N VAL A 312 23.92 -18.45 10.06
CA VAL A 312 23.69 -17.67 8.85
C VAL A 312 23.25 -18.58 7.69
N LYS A 313 22.12 -18.24 7.08
CA LYS A 313 21.52 -18.95 5.94
C LYS A 313 21.64 -18.17 4.63
N TRP A 314 21.59 -16.84 4.70
CA TRP A 314 21.75 -15.97 3.53
C TRP A 314 22.63 -14.76 3.86
N VAL A 315 23.31 -14.24 2.84
CA VAL A 315 24.02 -12.96 2.90
C VAL A 315 23.31 -11.92 2.05
N VAL A 316 23.38 -10.67 2.49
CA VAL A 316 22.86 -9.48 1.78
C VAL A 316 24.02 -8.50 1.62
N GLN A 317 24.27 -8.00 0.42
CA GLN A 317 25.32 -7.00 0.21
C GLN A 317 25.05 -6.07 -0.96
N GLY A 318 25.60 -4.86 -0.89
CA GLY A 318 25.56 -3.90 -1.99
C GLY A 318 25.77 -2.47 -1.51
N THR A 319 25.16 -1.51 -2.21
CA THR A 319 25.12 -0.11 -1.78
C THR A 319 23.69 0.42 -1.84
N TRP A 320 23.31 1.19 -0.81
CA TRP A 320 21.92 1.67 -0.64
C TRP A 320 21.48 2.67 -1.72
N ASP A 321 22.40 3.12 -2.58
CA ASP A 321 22.17 4.08 -3.65
C ASP A 321 22.28 3.49 -5.07
N SER A 322 22.52 2.19 -5.21
CA SER A 322 22.76 1.54 -6.51
C SER A 322 22.07 0.18 -6.64
N LYS A 323 22.47 -0.83 -5.85
CA LYS A 323 21.91 -2.18 -5.94
C LYS A 323 22.15 -3.01 -4.68
N ILE A 324 21.33 -4.03 -4.48
CA ILE A 324 21.49 -5.08 -3.46
C ILE A 324 21.44 -6.45 -4.13
N GLU A 325 22.38 -7.30 -3.72
CA GLU A 325 22.51 -8.69 -4.14
C GLU A 325 22.42 -9.59 -2.90
N ILE A 326 21.76 -10.74 -3.08
CA ILE A 326 21.55 -11.74 -2.02
C ILE A 326 22.10 -13.09 -2.49
N ALA A 327 22.58 -13.92 -1.56
CA ALA A 327 23.04 -15.27 -1.89
C ALA A 327 22.83 -16.23 -0.72
N PRO A 328 22.51 -17.51 -1.01
CA PRO A 328 22.43 -18.53 0.03
C PRO A 328 23.83 -18.89 0.53
N VAL A 329 23.95 -19.17 1.83
CA VAL A 329 25.19 -19.68 2.44
C VAL A 329 25.21 -21.20 2.31
N ILE A 330 26.24 -21.72 1.64
CA ILE A 330 26.46 -23.16 1.42
C ILE A 330 27.19 -23.76 2.62
N SER A 331 28.21 -23.07 3.13
CA SER A 331 28.98 -23.53 4.29
C SER A 331 29.63 -22.36 5.02
N THR A 332 29.78 -22.48 6.33
CA THR A 332 30.47 -21.51 7.18
C THR A 332 31.79 -22.10 7.65
N SER A 333 32.86 -21.31 7.59
CA SER A 333 34.19 -21.65 8.10
C SER A 333 34.78 -20.47 8.88
N GLY A 334 35.99 -20.58 9.43
CA GLY A 334 36.60 -19.53 10.24
C GLY A 334 36.26 -19.64 11.73
N THR A 335 36.60 -18.59 12.50
CA THR A 335 36.30 -18.53 13.94
C THR A 335 34.94 -17.88 14.17
N PRO A 336 34.30 -18.10 15.33
CA PRO A 336 33.04 -17.42 15.67
C PRO A 336 33.13 -15.89 15.56
N ASP A 337 34.29 -15.30 15.88
CA ASP A 337 34.52 -13.85 15.80
C ASP A 337 34.86 -13.35 14.39
N ASN A 338 35.29 -14.24 13.48
CA ASN A 338 35.63 -13.91 12.10
C ASN A 338 35.14 -15.02 11.14
N PRO A 339 33.81 -15.13 10.97
CA PRO A 339 33.25 -16.17 10.12
C PRO A 339 33.52 -15.86 8.64
N VAL A 340 33.73 -16.93 7.88
CA VAL A 340 33.90 -16.93 6.43
C VAL A 340 32.72 -17.71 5.83
N TYR A 341 31.83 -16.98 5.16
CA TYR A 341 30.66 -17.57 4.51
C TYR A 341 30.98 -17.93 3.07
N LYS A 342 30.92 -19.23 2.76
CA LYS A 342 30.95 -19.72 1.38
C LYS A 342 29.53 -19.64 0.81
N THR A 343 29.37 -18.92 -0.29
CA THR A 343 28.05 -18.58 -0.86
C THR A 343 27.82 -19.27 -2.19
N GLY A 344 26.54 -19.50 -2.49
CA GLY A 344 26.06 -19.83 -3.82
C GLY A 344 26.05 -18.63 -4.76
N PRO A 345 25.42 -18.76 -5.95
CA PRO A 345 25.33 -17.65 -6.89
C PRO A 345 24.54 -16.49 -6.31
N TYR A 346 24.97 -15.26 -6.65
CA TYR A 346 24.26 -14.05 -6.26
C TYR A 346 23.03 -13.83 -7.14
N ILE A 347 21.97 -13.40 -6.49
CA ILE A 347 20.72 -12.96 -7.10
C ILE A 347 20.63 -11.45 -6.91
N LEU A 348 20.35 -10.72 -8.01
CA LEU A 348 20.04 -9.30 -7.93
C LEU A 348 18.65 -9.14 -7.29
N ALA A 349 18.62 -8.67 -6.04
CA ALA A 349 17.37 -8.49 -5.30
C ALA A 349 16.76 -7.10 -5.53
N TRP A 350 17.61 -6.09 -5.73
CA TRP A 350 17.16 -4.74 -6.02
C TRP A 350 18.21 -3.97 -6.82
N LYS A 351 17.74 -3.11 -7.74
CA LYS A 351 18.55 -2.14 -8.46
C LYS A 351 17.80 -0.82 -8.53
N ARG A 352 18.50 0.27 -8.21
CA ARG A 352 17.93 1.61 -8.26
C ARG A 352 17.57 2.00 -9.68
N ARG A 353 16.36 2.55 -9.85
CA ARG A 353 15.96 3.31 -11.04
C ARG A 353 16.58 4.69 -10.95
N LEU A 354 17.47 5.01 -11.90
CA LEU A 354 18.10 6.32 -11.92
C LEU A 354 17.07 7.38 -12.33
N PRO A 355 17.01 8.53 -11.62
CA PRO A 355 16.19 9.63 -12.07
C PRO A 355 16.74 10.19 -13.41
N PRO A 356 15.94 10.95 -14.17
CA PRO A 356 16.41 11.54 -15.42
C PRO A 356 17.63 12.46 -15.21
N GLU A 357 18.48 12.60 -16.23
CA GLU A 357 19.76 13.32 -16.12
C GLU A 357 19.60 14.78 -15.66
N ASP A 358 18.48 15.42 -15.96
CA ASP A 358 18.19 16.81 -15.61
C ASP A 358 17.37 16.98 -14.31
N CYS A 359 17.21 15.90 -13.52
CA CYS A 359 16.41 15.90 -12.30
C CYS A 359 16.81 16.97 -11.27
N GLU A 360 18.07 17.39 -11.22
CA GLU A 360 18.52 18.47 -10.34
C GLU A 360 17.76 19.80 -10.56
N LYS A 361 17.19 20.01 -11.77
CA LYS A 361 16.35 21.17 -12.08
C LYS A 361 14.97 21.12 -11.43
N TYR A 362 14.51 19.95 -11.00
CA TYR A 362 13.22 19.73 -10.35
C TYR A 362 13.38 18.84 -9.12
N TYR A 363 14.22 19.32 -8.20
CA TYR A 363 14.37 18.78 -6.84
C TYR A 363 14.98 17.36 -6.77
N SER A 364 15.64 16.90 -7.83
CA SER A 364 16.21 15.54 -7.95
C SER A 364 15.16 14.44 -7.75
N PHE A 365 13.93 14.70 -8.17
CA PHE A 365 12.82 13.77 -8.03
C PHE A 365 12.99 12.53 -8.91
N THR A 366 12.58 11.38 -8.37
CA THR A 366 12.30 10.17 -9.15
C THR A 366 10.99 10.35 -9.90
N GLU A 367 10.71 9.47 -10.85
CA GLU A 367 9.44 9.50 -11.58
C GLU A 367 8.23 9.37 -10.62
N LEU A 368 8.31 8.47 -9.63
CA LEU A 368 7.27 8.38 -8.60
C LEU A 368 7.13 9.70 -7.83
N ALA A 369 8.23 10.30 -7.37
CA ALA A 369 8.20 11.57 -6.64
C ALA A 369 7.57 12.70 -7.46
N CYS A 370 7.81 12.75 -8.78
CA CYS A 370 7.10 13.66 -9.68
C CYS A 370 5.58 13.42 -9.62
N GLN A 371 5.11 12.17 -9.53
CA GLN A 371 3.68 11.83 -9.56
C GLN A 371 2.95 12.07 -8.24
N LEU A 372 3.63 12.03 -7.08
CA LEU A 372 2.99 12.04 -5.77
C LEU A 372 2.10 13.27 -5.49
N ASN A 373 2.43 14.41 -6.07
CA ASN A 373 1.70 15.66 -5.91
C ASN A 373 0.98 16.12 -7.18
N GLU A 374 0.78 15.22 -8.15
CA GLU A 374 -0.10 15.47 -9.28
C GLU A 374 -1.54 15.67 -8.78
N PRO A 375 -2.27 16.71 -9.22
CA PRO A 375 -3.68 16.89 -8.85
C PRO A 375 -4.52 15.66 -9.21
N GLU A 376 -5.39 15.25 -8.29
CA GLU A 376 -6.34 14.16 -8.51
C GLU A 376 -7.72 14.58 -8.02
N GLU A 377 -8.77 14.21 -8.76
CA GLU A 377 -10.15 14.46 -8.37
C GLU A 377 -10.60 13.48 -7.28
N GLY A 378 -11.54 13.90 -6.44
CA GLY A 378 -12.12 13.05 -5.40
C GLY A 378 -11.19 12.71 -4.23
N VAL A 379 -10.06 13.42 -4.08
CA VAL A 379 -9.21 13.33 -2.88
C VAL A 379 -9.90 14.01 -1.69
N ALA A 380 -9.61 13.54 -0.47
CA ALA A 380 -10.17 14.15 0.74
C ALA A 380 -9.78 15.64 0.87
N PRO A 381 -10.60 16.50 1.52
CA PRO A 381 -10.25 17.91 1.75
C PRO A 381 -8.95 18.14 2.53
N THR A 382 -8.50 17.11 3.25
CA THR A 382 -7.26 17.09 4.04
C THR A 382 -6.06 16.56 3.26
N ASP A 383 -6.21 16.13 1.99
CA ASP A 383 -5.13 15.56 1.19
C ASP A 383 -4.02 16.58 0.90
N SER A 384 -2.75 16.17 1.03
CA SER A 384 -1.57 17.02 0.77
C SER A 384 -1.59 17.68 -0.62
N ARG A 385 -2.24 17.08 -1.64
CA ARG A 385 -2.35 17.70 -2.98
C ARG A 385 -3.14 19.00 -3.00
N LEU A 386 -4.06 19.17 -2.04
CA LEU A 386 -4.88 20.37 -1.87
C LEU A 386 -4.20 21.44 -1.00
N ARG A 387 -2.99 21.16 -0.50
CA ARG A 387 -2.26 22.06 0.37
C ARG A 387 -1.65 23.23 -0.44
N PRO A 388 -2.10 24.48 -0.23
CA PRO A 388 -1.83 25.57 -1.16
C PRO A 388 -0.40 26.10 -1.13
N ASP A 389 0.27 26.13 0.03
CA ASP A 389 1.69 26.53 0.14
C ASP A 389 2.61 25.57 -0.65
N GLN A 390 2.32 24.27 -0.57
CA GLN A 390 3.04 23.25 -1.32
C GLN A 390 2.80 23.36 -2.83
N ARG A 391 1.55 23.59 -3.26
CA ARG A 391 1.21 23.82 -4.69
C ARG A 391 1.94 25.04 -5.25
N LEU A 392 1.87 26.17 -4.56
CA LEU A 392 2.54 27.41 -4.96
C LEU A 392 4.06 27.21 -5.07
N MET A 393 4.65 26.40 -4.18
CA MET A 393 6.07 26.07 -4.27
C MET A 393 6.39 25.25 -5.53
N GLU A 394 5.59 24.23 -5.84
CA GLU A 394 5.76 23.41 -7.04
C GLU A 394 5.69 24.24 -8.32
N ASP A 395 4.81 25.24 -8.34
CA ASP A 395 4.62 26.18 -9.45
C ASP A 395 5.70 27.28 -9.51
N GLY A 396 6.71 27.24 -8.63
CA GLY A 396 7.82 28.20 -8.58
C GLY A 396 7.48 29.55 -7.92
N ARG A 397 6.28 29.70 -7.35
CA ARG A 397 5.79 30.94 -6.70
C ARG A 397 6.19 30.99 -5.22
N TRP A 398 7.49 31.03 -4.95
CA TRP A 398 8.05 30.82 -3.61
C TRP A 398 7.68 31.89 -2.57
N ASP A 399 7.52 33.15 -2.96
CA ASP A 399 7.12 34.21 -2.02
C ASP A 399 5.68 34.02 -1.54
N GLU A 400 4.78 33.66 -2.46
CA GLU A 400 3.38 33.36 -2.14
C GLU A 400 3.26 32.07 -1.34
N ALA A 401 4.08 31.06 -1.67
CA ALA A 401 4.18 29.84 -0.88
C ALA A 401 4.63 30.12 0.57
N ASN A 402 5.59 31.02 0.79
CA ASN A 402 6.01 31.42 2.14
C ASN A 402 4.88 32.13 2.91
N ALA A 403 4.14 33.04 2.26
CA ALA A 403 3.02 33.74 2.87
C ALA A 403 1.90 32.77 3.27
N GLU A 404 1.57 31.84 2.38
CA GLU A 404 0.52 30.85 2.61
C GLU A 404 0.93 29.83 3.69
N LYS A 405 2.20 29.41 3.70
CA LYS A 405 2.78 28.58 4.76
C LYS A 405 2.62 29.23 6.13
N LEU A 406 2.95 30.53 6.23
CA LEU A 406 2.81 31.28 7.48
C LEU A 406 1.34 31.31 7.93
N ARG A 407 0.41 31.59 7.02
CA ARG A 407 -1.02 31.62 7.29
C ARG A 407 -1.54 30.27 7.82
N LEU A 408 -1.14 29.16 7.20
CA LEU A 408 -1.51 27.80 7.62
C LEU A 408 -0.92 27.43 9.00
N GLU A 409 0.36 27.72 9.23
CA GLU A 409 1.02 27.46 10.50
C GLU A 409 0.42 28.30 11.64
N GLU A 410 0.09 29.58 11.39
CA GLU A 410 -0.58 30.44 12.36
C GLU A 410 -1.99 29.96 12.70
N LYS A 411 -2.77 29.54 11.69
CA LYS A 411 -4.09 28.93 11.90
C LYS A 411 -3.99 27.70 12.78
N GLN A 412 -3.02 26.81 12.51
CA GLN A 412 -2.79 25.63 13.33
C GLN A 412 -2.37 25.99 14.78
N ARG A 413 -1.46 26.96 14.96
CA ARG A 413 -1.05 27.44 16.30
C ARG A 413 -2.23 28.04 17.06
N ALA A 414 -3.14 28.75 16.39
CA ALA A 414 -4.34 29.31 17.02
C ALA A 414 -5.29 28.22 17.50
N VAL A 415 -5.58 27.22 16.66
CA VAL A 415 -6.43 26.06 17.03
C VAL A 415 -5.80 25.27 18.18
N ARG A 416 -4.48 25.06 18.16
CA ARG A 416 -3.76 24.38 19.24
C ARG A 416 -3.90 25.11 20.57
N ARG A 417 -3.66 26.43 20.58
CA ARG A 417 -3.82 27.26 21.80
C ARG A 417 -5.24 27.24 22.33
N ALA A 418 -6.24 27.24 21.45
CA ALA A 418 -7.64 27.10 21.86
C ALA A 418 -7.91 25.74 22.54
N ARG A 419 -7.42 24.64 21.95
CA ARG A 419 -7.52 23.30 22.55
C ARG A 419 -6.80 23.18 23.89
N GLU A 420 -5.60 23.73 24.01
CA GLU A 420 -4.83 23.79 25.26
C GLU A 420 -5.63 24.54 26.34
N HIS A 421 -6.19 25.71 26.01
CA HIS A 421 -7.03 26.50 26.92
C HIS A 421 -8.32 25.75 27.31
N ASP A 422 -8.97 25.05 26.38
CA ASP A 422 -10.17 24.25 26.65
C ASP A 422 -9.86 23.08 27.58
N ALA A 423 -8.72 22.41 27.39
CA ALA A 423 -8.25 21.34 28.26
C ALA A 423 -7.95 21.84 29.68
N GLU A 424 -7.28 22.99 29.82
CA GLU A 424 -7.00 23.62 31.11
C GLU A 424 -8.30 24.01 31.84
N ARG A 425 -9.28 24.59 31.12
CA ARG A 425 -10.59 24.93 31.69
C ARG A 425 -11.36 23.70 32.15
N ALA A 426 -11.39 22.64 31.33
CA ALA A 426 -12.04 21.39 31.70
C ALA A 426 -11.40 20.75 32.93
N ALA A 427 -10.06 20.71 32.99
CA ALA A 427 -9.31 20.22 34.14
C ALA A 427 -9.60 21.04 35.41
N ALA A 428 -9.62 22.38 35.32
CA ALA A 428 -9.94 23.25 36.44
C ALA A 428 -11.38 23.08 36.96
N GLN A 429 -12.31 22.68 36.10
CA GLN A 429 -13.72 22.45 36.44
C GLN A 429 -14.03 20.98 36.78
N GLY A 430 -13.04 20.08 36.72
CA GLY A 430 -13.25 18.64 36.90
C GLY A 430 -14.14 18.00 35.82
N LEU A 431 -14.23 18.63 34.65
CA LEU A 431 -15.01 18.15 33.51
C LEU A 431 -14.16 17.24 32.61
N PRO A 432 -14.77 16.25 31.94
CA PRO A 432 -14.08 15.47 30.92
C PRO A 432 -13.67 16.36 29.74
N TYR A 433 -12.46 16.15 29.22
CA TYR A 433 -11.94 16.80 28.01
C TYR A 433 -11.70 15.75 26.93
N GLU A 434 -12.26 15.99 25.74
CA GLU A 434 -12.05 15.13 24.58
C GLU A 434 -10.78 15.57 23.83
N ALA A 435 -9.73 14.76 23.94
CA ALA A 435 -8.49 15.02 23.23
C ALA A 435 -8.66 14.79 21.72
N TYR A 436 -7.79 15.42 20.92
CA TYR A 436 -7.76 15.16 19.48
C TYR A 436 -7.47 13.68 19.21
N GLU A 437 -8.36 13.02 18.48
CA GLU A 437 -8.15 11.69 17.93
C GLU A 437 -8.00 11.77 16.40
N PRO A 438 -7.01 11.08 15.80
CA PRO A 438 -6.93 10.92 14.36
C PRO A 438 -8.17 10.21 13.80
N LEU A 439 -8.53 10.53 12.56
CA LEU A 439 -9.75 9.99 11.94
C LEU A 439 -9.55 8.56 11.44
N TRP A 440 -8.43 8.28 10.77
CA TRP A 440 -8.24 7.04 10.02
C TRP A 440 -7.35 6.02 10.74
N PHE A 441 -6.75 6.43 11.85
CA PHE A 441 -5.83 5.62 12.63
C PHE A 441 -6.24 5.60 14.10
N LYS A 442 -6.20 4.42 14.72
CA LYS A 442 -6.44 4.23 16.14
C LYS A 442 -5.20 3.70 16.83
N LYS A 443 -4.93 4.22 18.03
CA LYS A 443 -3.81 3.79 18.85
C LYS A 443 -4.13 2.42 19.46
N LYS A 444 -3.30 1.41 19.16
CA LYS A 444 -3.44 0.04 19.68
C LYS A 444 -2.14 -0.40 20.36
N GLN A 445 -2.24 -1.35 21.28
CA GLN A 445 -1.05 -2.02 21.81
C GLN A 445 -0.42 -2.85 20.70
N ASP A 446 0.87 -2.64 20.46
CA ASP A 446 1.59 -3.46 19.51
C ASP A 446 1.79 -4.88 20.07
N PRO A 447 1.54 -5.94 19.29
CA PRO A 447 1.67 -7.31 19.79
C PRO A 447 3.11 -7.82 19.93
N TYR A 448 4.09 -7.14 19.33
CA TYR A 448 5.51 -7.57 19.34
C TYR A 448 6.46 -6.59 20.01
N THR A 449 5.97 -5.40 20.36
CA THR A 449 6.72 -4.37 21.05
C THR A 449 5.91 -3.84 22.23
N ASP A 450 6.57 -3.34 23.28
CA ASP A 450 5.88 -2.77 24.44
C ASP A 450 5.21 -1.41 24.14
N SER A 451 5.33 -0.92 22.91
CA SER A 451 4.83 0.38 22.48
C SER A 451 3.37 0.32 22.03
N ARG A 452 2.66 1.44 22.18
CA ARG A 452 1.39 1.66 21.49
C ARG A 452 1.65 2.31 20.13
N CYS A 453 1.13 1.72 19.06
CA CYS A 453 1.28 2.20 17.69
C CYS A 453 -0.07 2.61 17.08
N PHE A 454 -0.05 3.54 16.13
CA PHE A 454 -1.22 3.91 15.35
C PHE A 454 -1.46 2.89 14.23
N VAL A 455 -2.63 2.27 14.21
CA VAL A 455 -3.03 1.25 13.23
C VAL A 455 -4.25 1.75 12.46
N TYR A 456 -4.23 1.56 11.14
CA TYR A 456 -5.34 1.93 10.25
C TYR A 456 -6.63 1.24 10.69
N ASN A 457 -7.74 1.99 10.69
CA ASN A 457 -9.04 1.49 11.13
C ASN A 457 -9.82 0.74 10.03
N GLY A 458 -9.39 0.80 8.77
CA GLY A 458 -10.06 0.14 7.65
C GLY A 458 -11.06 1.02 6.89
N GLU A 459 -11.32 2.25 7.35
CA GLU A 459 -12.52 2.99 6.95
C GLU A 459 -12.31 3.98 5.79
N TYR A 460 -11.09 4.48 5.57
CA TYR A 460 -10.82 5.55 4.59
C TYR A 460 -11.30 5.20 3.17
N TRP A 461 -10.87 4.05 2.64
CA TRP A 461 -11.22 3.63 1.28
C TRP A 461 -12.71 3.29 1.12
N ASP A 462 -13.32 2.74 2.18
CA ASP A 462 -14.76 2.47 2.24
C ASP A 462 -15.56 3.78 2.19
N HIS A 463 -15.15 4.79 2.97
CA HIS A 463 -15.76 6.12 2.97
C HIS A 463 -15.63 6.81 1.61
N LYS A 464 -14.43 6.82 1.03
CA LYS A 464 -14.19 7.39 -0.30
C LYS A 464 -15.07 6.75 -1.37
N SER A 465 -15.20 5.42 -1.34
CA SER A 465 -16.03 4.69 -2.31
C SER A 465 -17.52 5.01 -2.14
N ARG A 466 -18.01 5.14 -0.90
CA ARG A 466 -19.39 5.54 -0.62
C ARG A 466 -19.68 6.98 -1.05
N GLU A 467 -18.78 7.92 -0.81
CA GLU A 467 -18.94 9.31 -1.26
C GLU A 467 -19.02 9.39 -2.80
N MET A 468 -18.18 8.62 -3.49
CA MET A 468 -18.20 8.51 -4.95
C MET A 468 -19.53 7.93 -5.45
N VAL A 469 -20.07 6.90 -4.80
CA VAL A 469 -21.42 6.37 -5.11
C VAL A 469 -22.47 7.47 -4.97
N GLU A 470 -22.48 8.22 -3.88
CA GLU A 470 -23.46 9.29 -3.66
C GLU A 470 -23.33 10.45 -4.65
N ALA A 471 -22.12 10.82 -5.04
CA ALA A 471 -21.89 11.81 -6.10
C ALA A 471 -22.39 11.31 -7.46
N MET A 472 -22.05 10.08 -7.84
CA MET A 472 -22.46 9.51 -9.12
C MET A 472 -23.96 9.22 -9.20
N LYS A 473 -24.63 8.96 -8.06
CA LYS A 473 -26.10 8.89 -8.00
C LYS A 473 -26.75 10.22 -8.36
N LYS A 474 -26.19 11.35 -7.93
CA LYS A 474 -26.68 12.68 -8.32
C LYS A 474 -26.51 12.91 -9.81
N VAL A 475 -25.37 12.53 -10.39
CA VAL A 475 -25.15 12.62 -11.84
C VAL A 475 -26.13 11.74 -12.61
N ALA A 476 -26.32 10.47 -12.19
CA ALA A 476 -27.28 9.56 -12.79
C ALA A 476 -28.72 10.11 -12.74
N SER A 477 -29.10 10.79 -11.65
CA SER A 477 -30.43 11.40 -11.49
C SER A 477 -30.69 12.62 -12.36
N LEU A 478 -29.71 13.08 -13.16
CA LEU A 478 -29.93 14.09 -14.19
C LEU A 478 -30.67 13.53 -15.42
N ASP A 479 -30.84 12.19 -15.50
CA ASP A 479 -31.55 11.49 -16.56
C ASP A 479 -30.98 11.77 -17.96
N VAL A 480 -29.66 11.94 -18.03
CA VAL A 480 -28.89 12.08 -19.28
C VAL A 480 -27.97 10.86 -19.43
N GLU A 481 -27.68 10.46 -20.67
CA GLU A 481 -26.71 9.39 -20.92
C GLU A 481 -25.33 9.80 -20.37
N LEU A 482 -24.80 8.98 -19.47
CA LEU A 482 -23.47 9.17 -18.89
C LEU A 482 -22.38 9.03 -19.95
N THR A 483 -21.32 9.81 -19.83
CA THR A 483 -20.10 9.58 -20.63
C THR A 483 -19.46 8.24 -20.27
N VAL A 484 -18.53 7.77 -21.11
CA VAL A 484 -17.78 6.53 -20.85
C VAL A 484 -17.03 6.63 -19.51
N GLU A 485 -16.43 7.79 -19.22
CA GLU A 485 -15.71 8.06 -17.97
C GLU A 485 -16.66 8.04 -16.76
N GLU A 486 -17.79 8.74 -16.83
CA GLU A 486 -18.80 8.78 -15.76
C GLU A 486 -19.38 7.39 -15.48
N ARG A 487 -19.72 6.64 -16.54
CA ARG A 487 -20.19 5.25 -16.45
C ARG A 487 -19.16 4.35 -15.76
N ASN A 488 -17.89 4.50 -16.12
CA ASN A 488 -16.79 3.72 -15.53
C ASN A 488 -16.58 4.10 -14.05
N LEU A 489 -16.62 5.39 -13.71
CA LEU A 489 -16.52 5.88 -12.32
C LEU A 489 -17.64 5.30 -11.44
N LEU A 490 -18.89 5.34 -11.90
CA LEU A 490 -20.02 4.73 -11.19
C LEU A 490 -19.80 3.23 -10.96
N SER A 491 -19.39 2.51 -12.01
CA SER A 491 -19.14 1.07 -11.92
C SER A 491 -18.02 0.74 -10.94
N VAL A 492 -16.92 1.50 -10.95
CA VAL A 492 -15.80 1.34 -10.01
C VAL A 492 -16.24 1.64 -8.58
N ALA A 493 -17.01 2.71 -8.36
CA ALA A 493 -17.50 3.09 -7.04
C ALA A 493 -18.31 1.96 -6.38
N TYR A 494 -19.32 1.45 -7.08
CA TYR A 494 -20.15 0.36 -6.55
C TYR A 494 -19.38 -0.96 -6.44
N LYS A 495 -18.47 -1.26 -7.38
CA LYS A 495 -17.59 -2.43 -7.31
C LYS A 495 -16.73 -2.42 -6.03
N ASN A 496 -16.19 -1.26 -5.67
CA ASN A 496 -15.36 -1.13 -4.47
C ASN A 496 -16.17 -1.32 -3.19
N VAL A 497 -17.38 -0.74 -3.12
CA VAL A 497 -18.27 -0.88 -1.95
C VAL A 497 -18.75 -2.33 -1.79
N ILE A 498 -19.13 -3.01 -2.87
CA ILE A 498 -19.66 -4.38 -2.77
C ILE A 498 -18.56 -5.45 -2.62
N GLY A 499 -17.40 -5.25 -3.25
CA GLY A 499 -16.32 -6.24 -3.29
C GLY A 499 -15.79 -6.58 -1.90
N ALA A 500 -15.58 -5.57 -1.06
CA ALA A 500 -15.13 -5.76 0.33
C ALA A 500 -16.14 -6.57 1.15
N ARG A 501 -17.43 -6.24 1.05
CA ARG A 501 -18.50 -6.92 1.78
C ARG A 501 -18.71 -8.36 1.33
N ARG A 502 -18.61 -8.64 0.02
CA ARG A 502 -18.67 -10.02 -0.51
C ARG A 502 -17.50 -10.88 0.00
N ALA A 503 -16.29 -10.32 0.03
CA ALA A 503 -15.12 -11.03 0.57
C ALA A 503 -15.29 -11.31 2.07
N SER A 504 -15.74 -10.34 2.86
CA SER A 504 -16.06 -10.54 4.28
C SER A 504 -17.10 -11.63 4.47
N TRP A 505 -18.18 -11.63 3.69
CA TRP A 505 -19.23 -12.64 3.78
C TRP A 505 -18.71 -14.06 3.51
N ARG A 506 -17.88 -14.25 2.48
CA ARG A 506 -17.27 -15.56 2.17
C ARG A 506 -16.37 -16.05 3.31
N ILE A 507 -15.55 -15.17 3.88
CA ILE A 507 -14.65 -15.50 5.00
C ILE A 507 -15.47 -15.89 6.24
N ILE A 508 -16.47 -15.09 6.60
CA ILE A 508 -17.33 -15.34 7.77
C ILE A 508 -18.09 -16.64 7.59
N SER A 509 -18.65 -16.90 6.40
CA SER A 509 -19.35 -18.15 6.11
C SER A 509 -18.43 -19.37 6.22
N SER A 510 -17.17 -19.26 5.77
CA SER A 510 -16.17 -20.33 5.95
C SER A 510 -15.78 -20.54 7.41
N ILE A 511 -15.67 -19.46 8.21
CA ILE A 511 -15.39 -19.54 9.65
C ILE A 511 -16.56 -20.21 10.37
N GLU A 512 -17.80 -19.83 10.05
CA GLU A 512 -19.00 -20.43 10.63
C GLU A 512 -19.02 -21.94 10.41
N GLN A 513 -18.85 -22.40 9.16
CA GLN A 513 -18.78 -23.84 8.86
C GLN A 513 -17.69 -24.56 9.65
N LYS A 514 -16.52 -23.93 9.83
CA LYS A 514 -15.41 -24.52 10.61
C LYS A 514 -15.71 -24.58 12.10
N GLU A 515 -16.42 -23.61 12.66
CA GLU A 515 -16.73 -23.54 14.09
C GLU A 515 -17.98 -24.36 14.45
N GLU A 516 -18.95 -24.53 13.55
CA GLU A 516 -20.07 -25.48 13.72
C GLU A 516 -19.55 -26.90 14.00
N ASN A 517 -18.48 -27.31 13.31
CA ASN A 517 -17.84 -28.62 13.50
C ASN A 517 -17.11 -28.77 14.85
N LYS A 518 -16.91 -27.70 15.62
CA LYS A 518 -16.16 -27.72 16.89
C LYS A 518 -17.03 -27.58 18.14
N GLY A 519 -18.34 -27.36 18.00
CA GLY A 519 -19.31 -27.39 19.11
C GLY A 519 -19.25 -26.21 20.09
N ALA A 520 -18.71 -25.05 19.70
CA ALA A 520 -18.64 -23.85 20.56
C ALA A 520 -19.83 -22.89 20.35
N GLU A 521 -20.98 -23.17 20.98
CA GLU A 521 -22.26 -22.46 20.74
C GLU A 521 -22.21 -20.92 20.88
N GLY A 522 -21.53 -20.38 21.90
CA GLY A 522 -21.50 -18.94 22.14
C GLY A 522 -20.74 -18.12 21.08
N LYS A 523 -19.68 -18.70 20.48
CA LYS A 523 -18.95 -18.07 19.37
C LYS A 523 -19.76 -18.10 18.09
N LEU A 524 -20.51 -19.18 17.89
CA LEU A 524 -21.32 -19.40 16.70
C LEU A 524 -22.44 -18.37 16.58
N GLU A 525 -23.10 -18.01 17.68
CA GLU A 525 -24.13 -16.97 17.70
C GLU A 525 -23.56 -15.61 17.27
N MET A 526 -22.40 -15.22 17.78
CA MET A 526 -21.73 -13.97 17.39
C MET A 526 -21.35 -13.96 15.90
N ILE A 527 -20.88 -15.10 15.38
CA ILE A 527 -20.55 -15.26 13.95
C ILE A 527 -21.81 -15.09 13.08
N ARG A 528 -22.92 -15.73 13.46
CA ARG A 528 -24.21 -15.64 12.75
C ARG A 528 -24.77 -14.22 12.75
N GLN A 529 -24.71 -13.52 13.88
CA GLN A 529 -25.12 -12.11 13.96
C GLN A 529 -24.29 -11.23 13.03
N TYR A 530 -22.97 -11.41 13.02
CA TYR A 530 -22.10 -10.66 12.15
C TYR A 530 -22.33 -10.99 10.67
N ARG A 531 -22.54 -12.28 10.33
CA ARG A 531 -22.92 -12.70 8.97
C ARG A 531 -24.21 -12.02 8.52
N SER A 532 -25.24 -12.02 9.37
CA SER A 532 -26.54 -11.39 9.06
C SER A 532 -26.42 -9.88 8.84
N GLN A 533 -25.56 -9.20 9.60
CA GLN A 533 -25.25 -7.79 9.36
C GLN A 533 -24.61 -7.58 7.98
N VAL A 534 -23.61 -8.39 7.62
CA VAL A 534 -22.95 -8.30 6.31
C VAL A 534 -23.92 -8.61 5.16
N GLU A 535 -24.80 -9.61 5.32
CA GLU A 535 -25.84 -9.94 4.34
C GLU A 535 -26.83 -8.78 4.13
N LYS A 536 -27.21 -8.08 5.22
CA LYS A 536 -28.06 -6.89 5.12
C LYS A 536 -27.34 -5.78 4.35
N GLU A 537 -26.09 -5.47 4.68
CA GLU A 537 -25.30 -4.47 3.96
C GLU A 537 -25.16 -4.80 2.47
N LEU A 538 -24.91 -6.08 2.13
CA LEU A 538 -24.86 -6.55 0.74
C LEU A 538 -26.19 -6.36 0.02
N ARG A 539 -27.30 -6.70 0.68
CA ARG A 539 -28.64 -6.53 0.12
C ARG A 539 -28.95 -5.05 -0.14
N ASP A 540 -28.62 -4.18 0.80
CA ASP A 540 -28.85 -2.73 0.68
C ASP A 540 -28.04 -2.14 -0.48
N ILE A 541 -26.76 -2.52 -0.64
CA ILE A 541 -25.91 -2.09 -1.76
C ILE A 541 -26.49 -2.56 -3.10
N CYS A 542 -26.91 -3.82 -3.20
CA CYS A 542 -27.50 -4.36 -4.42
C CYS A 542 -28.81 -3.66 -4.77
N ALA A 543 -29.69 -3.44 -3.79
CA ALA A 543 -30.95 -2.74 -4.00
C ALA A 543 -30.73 -1.29 -4.49
N ASP A 544 -29.73 -0.60 -3.96
CA ASP A 544 -29.40 0.78 -4.35
C ASP A 544 -29.00 0.87 -5.84
N ILE A 545 -28.00 0.11 -6.27
CA ILE A 545 -27.56 0.13 -7.69
C ILE A 545 -28.62 -0.39 -8.65
N LEU A 546 -29.36 -1.45 -8.28
CA LEU A 546 -30.45 -1.96 -9.13
C LEU A 546 -31.53 -0.88 -9.29
N GLY A 547 -31.83 -0.13 -8.23
CA GLY A 547 -32.70 1.04 -8.29
C GLY A 547 -32.19 2.14 -9.22
N VAL A 548 -30.89 2.46 -9.19
CA VAL A 548 -30.28 3.46 -10.07
C VAL A 548 -30.30 2.99 -11.54
N LEU A 549 -29.99 1.71 -11.79
CA LEU A 549 -30.00 1.12 -13.12
C LEU A 549 -31.38 1.19 -13.76
N ASP A 550 -32.40 0.76 -13.01
CA ASP A 550 -33.77 0.65 -13.53
C ASP A 550 -34.47 2.00 -13.69
N LYS A 551 -34.19 2.96 -12.79
CA LYS A 551 -34.85 4.27 -12.82
C LYS A 551 -34.19 5.26 -13.78
N HIS A 552 -32.86 5.24 -13.88
CA HIS A 552 -32.10 6.32 -14.51
C HIS A 552 -31.24 5.81 -15.69
N LEU A 553 -30.42 4.79 -15.48
CA LEU A 553 -29.34 4.48 -16.44
C LEU A 553 -29.80 3.67 -17.66
N ILE A 554 -30.54 2.58 -17.45
CA ILE A 554 -31.05 1.75 -18.54
C ILE A 554 -32.03 2.53 -19.44
N PRO A 555 -32.98 3.32 -18.89
CA PRO A 555 -33.86 4.14 -19.72
C PRO A 555 -33.15 5.19 -20.58
N CYS A 556 -32.05 5.76 -20.08
CA CYS A 556 -31.30 6.81 -20.77
C CYS A 556 -30.21 6.28 -21.72
N ALA A 557 -29.92 4.98 -21.71
CA ALA A 557 -28.89 4.39 -22.56
C ALA A 557 -29.31 4.37 -24.04
N SER A 558 -28.59 5.09 -24.90
CA SER A 558 -28.92 5.18 -26.33
C SER A 558 -28.15 4.16 -27.17
N THR A 559 -26.90 3.88 -26.81
CA THR A 559 -26.01 2.98 -27.56
C THR A 559 -26.11 1.52 -27.10
N GLY A 560 -25.84 0.57 -28.01
CA GLY A 560 -25.71 -0.85 -27.66
C GLY A 560 -24.65 -1.09 -26.60
N GLU A 561 -23.54 -0.36 -26.65
CA GLU A 561 -22.48 -0.44 -25.65
C GLU A 561 -22.99 -0.09 -24.24
N SER A 562 -23.64 1.08 -24.08
CA SER A 562 -24.24 1.51 -22.81
C SER A 562 -25.28 0.51 -22.30
N LYS A 563 -26.17 0.03 -23.19
CA LYS A 563 -27.22 -0.94 -22.82
C LYS A 563 -26.63 -2.25 -22.33
N VAL A 564 -25.70 -2.84 -23.10
CA VAL A 564 -25.04 -4.09 -22.73
C VAL A 564 -24.29 -3.91 -21.40
N PHE A 565 -23.60 -2.78 -21.22
CA PHE A 565 -22.91 -2.47 -19.97
C PHE A 565 -23.86 -2.47 -18.77
N TYR A 566 -24.98 -1.75 -18.84
CA TYR A 566 -25.92 -1.63 -17.72
C TYR A 566 -26.73 -2.92 -17.47
N TYR A 567 -27.17 -3.63 -18.50
CA TYR A 567 -27.84 -4.93 -18.31
C TYR A 567 -26.90 -6.00 -17.77
N LYS A 568 -25.64 -6.00 -18.23
CA LYS A 568 -24.61 -6.86 -17.65
C LYS A 568 -24.40 -6.53 -16.17
N MET A 569 -24.28 -5.25 -15.81
CA MET A 569 -24.15 -4.81 -14.42
C MET A 569 -25.38 -5.25 -13.60
N LYS A 570 -26.60 -5.07 -14.12
CA LYS A 570 -27.82 -5.56 -13.48
C LYS A 570 -27.77 -7.08 -13.21
N GLY A 571 -27.33 -7.86 -14.21
CA GLY A 571 -27.13 -9.31 -14.08
C GLY A 571 -26.12 -9.65 -12.98
N ASP A 572 -25.01 -8.92 -12.91
CA ASP A 572 -23.97 -9.08 -11.89
C ASP A 572 -24.52 -8.84 -10.47
N TYR A 573 -25.29 -7.77 -10.25
CA TYR A 573 -25.83 -7.47 -8.90
C TYR A 573 -26.94 -8.42 -8.45
N HIS A 574 -27.80 -8.87 -9.37
CA HIS A 574 -28.73 -9.96 -9.05
C HIS A 574 -28.00 -11.28 -8.79
N ARG A 575 -26.89 -11.55 -9.49
CA ARG A 575 -26.05 -12.71 -9.21
C ARG A 575 -25.48 -12.66 -7.80
N TYR A 576 -24.96 -11.50 -7.37
CA TYR A 576 -24.46 -11.33 -6.01
C TYR A 576 -25.55 -11.56 -4.95
N LEU A 577 -26.78 -11.09 -5.19
CA LEU A 577 -27.91 -11.41 -4.31
C LEU A 577 -28.16 -12.92 -4.22
N ALA A 578 -28.09 -13.64 -5.35
CA ALA A 578 -28.29 -15.08 -5.39
C ALA A 578 -27.19 -15.89 -4.68
N GLU A 579 -25.99 -15.32 -4.47
CA GLU A 579 -24.88 -15.99 -3.76
C GLU A 579 -25.21 -16.28 -2.30
N PHE A 580 -25.90 -15.37 -1.62
CA PHE A 580 -26.18 -15.46 -0.18
C PHE A 580 -27.66 -15.55 0.19
N ALA A 581 -28.57 -15.29 -0.75
CA ALA A 581 -30.00 -15.48 -0.53
C ALA A 581 -30.36 -16.96 -0.36
N ILE A 582 -31.50 -17.23 0.29
CA ILE A 582 -31.99 -18.59 0.59
C ILE A 582 -33.45 -18.71 0.11
N GLY A 583 -33.88 -19.92 -0.25
CA GLY A 583 -35.28 -20.21 -0.55
C GLY A 583 -35.78 -19.49 -1.80
N ASN A 584 -36.92 -18.80 -1.68
CA ASN A 584 -37.56 -18.11 -2.81
C ASN A 584 -36.75 -16.88 -3.27
N ASP A 585 -36.16 -16.12 -2.33
CA ASP A 585 -35.35 -14.95 -2.65
C ASP A 585 -34.16 -15.31 -3.54
N ARG A 586 -33.54 -16.49 -3.31
CA ARG A 586 -32.46 -16.99 -4.17
C ARG A 586 -32.94 -17.30 -5.58
N LYS A 587 -34.11 -17.93 -5.71
CA LYS A 587 -34.69 -18.27 -7.01
C LYS A 587 -35.01 -17.01 -7.80
N GLU A 588 -35.67 -16.04 -7.16
CA GLU A 588 -35.99 -14.75 -7.78
C GLU A 588 -34.72 -13.98 -8.21
N ALA A 589 -33.70 -13.93 -7.35
CA ALA A 589 -32.43 -13.30 -7.69
C ALA A 589 -31.73 -13.99 -8.87
N ALA A 590 -31.71 -15.33 -8.91
CA ALA A 590 -31.14 -16.09 -10.00
C ALA A 590 -31.92 -15.90 -11.32
N GLU A 591 -33.25 -15.88 -11.28
CA GLU A 591 -34.11 -15.61 -12.44
C GLU A 591 -33.89 -14.20 -12.99
N ASN A 592 -33.88 -13.18 -12.12
CA ASN A 592 -33.62 -11.80 -12.52
C ASN A 592 -32.21 -11.63 -13.11
N SER A 593 -31.20 -12.31 -12.54
CA SER A 593 -29.84 -12.33 -13.09
C SER A 593 -29.81 -12.94 -14.50
N LEU A 594 -30.47 -14.09 -14.70
CA LEU A 594 -30.57 -14.76 -16.00
C LEU A 594 -31.28 -13.88 -17.04
N VAL A 595 -32.37 -13.21 -16.67
CA VAL A 595 -33.11 -12.31 -17.57
C VAL A 595 -32.23 -11.15 -18.00
N ALA A 596 -31.51 -10.51 -17.07
CA ALA A 596 -30.64 -9.39 -17.38
C ALA A 596 -29.45 -9.80 -18.28
N TYR A 597 -28.79 -10.93 -18.00
CA TYR A 597 -27.70 -11.42 -18.85
C TYR A 597 -28.16 -11.83 -20.25
N LYS A 598 -29.36 -12.40 -20.39
CA LYS A 598 -29.95 -12.70 -21.69
C LYS A 598 -30.22 -11.42 -22.49
N ALA A 599 -30.87 -10.42 -21.86
CA ALA A 599 -31.11 -9.13 -22.50
C ALA A 599 -29.80 -8.46 -22.96
N ALA A 600 -28.75 -8.51 -22.13
CA ALA A 600 -27.42 -8.03 -22.52
C ALA A 600 -26.83 -8.83 -23.69
N SER A 601 -27.00 -10.16 -23.70
CA SER A 601 -26.43 -11.05 -24.72
C SER A 601 -27.10 -10.85 -26.08
N ASP A 602 -28.43 -10.69 -26.09
CA ASP A 602 -29.21 -10.45 -27.31
C ASP A 602 -28.75 -9.16 -28.00
N ILE A 603 -28.54 -8.08 -27.23
CA ILE A 603 -28.03 -6.79 -27.76
C ILE A 603 -26.56 -6.92 -28.17
N ALA A 604 -25.73 -7.58 -27.36
CA ALA A 604 -24.29 -7.70 -27.63
C ALA A 604 -24.00 -8.51 -28.89
N MET A 605 -24.79 -9.55 -29.18
CA MET A 605 -24.64 -10.36 -30.40
C MET A 605 -24.97 -9.57 -31.67
N THR A 606 -25.85 -8.57 -31.59
CA THR A 606 -26.26 -7.76 -32.74
C THR A 606 -25.46 -6.47 -32.91
N GLU A 607 -25.03 -5.84 -31.81
CA GLU A 607 -24.46 -4.48 -31.84
C GLU A 607 -22.95 -4.41 -31.56
N LEU A 608 -22.33 -5.46 -31.01
CA LEU A 608 -20.91 -5.45 -30.63
C LEU A 608 -20.13 -6.58 -31.32
N PRO A 609 -18.91 -6.32 -31.84
CA PRO A 609 -18.08 -7.37 -32.42
C PRO A 609 -17.67 -8.41 -31.36
N PRO A 610 -17.41 -9.67 -31.74
CA PRO A 610 -16.96 -10.72 -30.80
C PRO A 610 -15.74 -10.35 -29.96
N THR A 611 -14.85 -9.54 -30.51
CA THR A 611 -13.64 -9.06 -29.85
C THR A 611 -13.89 -7.88 -28.90
N HIS A 612 -15.09 -7.31 -28.84
CA HIS A 612 -15.36 -6.14 -28.01
C HIS A 612 -15.23 -6.47 -26.50
N PRO A 613 -14.47 -5.69 -25.71
CA PRO A 613 -14.24 -5.96 -24.29
C PRO A 613 -15.53 -6.12 -23.46
N ILE A 614 -16.56 -5.31 -23.72
CA ILE A 614 -17.84 -5.41 -23.01
C ILE A 614 -18.59 -6.71 -23.34
N ARG A 615 -18.54 -7.19 -24.59
CA ARG A 615 -19.17 -8.46 -25.01
C ARG A 615 -18.41 -9.66 -24.41
N LEU A 616 -17.08 -9.64 -24.46
CA LEU A 616 -16.24 -10.65 -23.81
C LEU A 616 -16.46 -10.68 -22.30
N GLY A 617 -16.51 -9.50 -21.65
CA GLY A 617 -16.77 -9.38 -20.21
C GLY A 617 -18.16 -9.85 -19.81
N LEU A 618 -19.17 -9.68 -20.67
CA LEU A 618 -20.50 -10.26 -20.50
C LEU A 618 -20.45 -11.79 -20.53
N ALA A 619 -19.82 -12.38 -21.55
CA ALA A 619 -19.70 -13.83 -21.67
C ALA A 619 -18.96 -14.45 -20.47
N LEU A 620 -17.90 -13.78 -20.00
CA LEU A 620 -17.16 -14.17 -18.80
C LEU A 620 -18.07 -14.20 -17.57
N ASN A 621 -18.77 -13.11 -17.27
CA ASN A 621 -19.63 -13.07 -16.08
C ASN A 621 -20.84 -14.01 -16.18
N PHE A 622 -21.39 -14.17 -17.38
CA PHE A 622 -22.53 -15.05 -17.60
C PHE A 622 -22.14 -16.54 -17.53
N SER A 623 -20.94 -16.91 -17.97
CA SER A 623 -20.43 -18.28 -17.76
C SER A 623 -20.21 -18.58 -16.28
N VAL A 624 -19.64 -17.64 -15.51
CA VAL A 624 -19.51 -17.74 -14.04
C VAL A 624 -20.89 -17.91 -13.38
N PHE A 625 -21.91 -17.18 -13.83
CA PHE A 625 -23.29 -17.37 -13.35
C PHE A 625 -23.81 -18.79 -13.56
N TYR A 626 -23.62 -19.34 -14.77
CA TYR A 626 -24.03 -20.72 -15.05
C TYR A 626 -23.30 -21.72 -14.17
N TYR A 627 -22.01 -21.48 -13.89
CA TYR A 627 -21.20 -22.35 -13.05
C TYR A 627 -21.61 -22.25 -11.57
N GLU A 628 -21.49 -21.06 -10.97
CA GLU A 628 -21.59 -20.86 -9.52
C GLU A 628 -23.04 -20.82 -9.00
N ILE A 629 -23.99 -20.30 -9.77
CA ILE A 629 -25.37 -20.08 -9.28
C ILE A 629 -26.33 -21.15 -9.79
N LEU A 630 -26.27 -21.47 -11.08
CA LEU A 630 -27.15 -22.47 -11.70
C LEU A 630 -26.58 -23.89 -11.67
N ASN A 631 -25.37 -24.08 -11.14
CA ASN A 631 -24.69 -25.37 -11.04
C ASN A 631 -24.75 -26.16 -12.37
N SER A 632 -24.49 -25.45 -13.48
CA SER A 632 -24.62 -25.95 -14.85
C SER A 632 -23.27 -25.82 -15.59
N PRO A 633 -22.23 -26.59 -15.18
CA PRO A 633 -20.87 -26.46 -15.71
C PRO A 633 -20.80 -26.65 -17.23
N ASP A 634 -21.58 -27.57 -17.81
CA ASP A 634 -21.63 -27.77 -19.26
C ASP A 634 -22.11 -26.53 -20.03
N ARG A 635 -23.02 -25.74 -19.45
CA ARG A 635 -23.49 -24.50 -20.06
C ARG A 635 -22.46 -23.40 -19.90
N ALA A 636 -21.81 -23.32 -18.73
CA ALA A 636 -20.74 -22.36 -18.46
C ALA A 636 -19.57 -22.56 -19.44
N CYS A 637 -19.06 -23.79 -19.56
CA CYS A 637 -17.95 -24.13 -20.44
C CYS A 637 -18.29 -23.90 -21.92
N ARG A 638 -19.51 -24.26 -22.36
CA ARG A 638 -19.93 -23.99 -23.75
C ARG A 638 -19.98 -22.50 -24.06
N LEU A 639 -20.53 -21.69 -23.16
CA LEU A 639 -20.61 -20.24 -23.36
C LEU A 639 -19.22 -19.60 -23.39
N ALA A 640 -18.36 -19.94 -22.41
CA ALA A 640 -17.01 -19.41 -22.32
C ALA A 640 -16.15 -19.82 -23.54
N LYS A 641 -16.25 -21.08 -23.96
CA LYS A 641 -15.53 -21.58 -25.13
C LYS A 641 -15.99 -20.92 -26.42
N ALA A 642 -17.30 -20.81 -26.64
CA ALA A 642 -17.83 -20.15 -27.83
C ALA A 642 -17.37 -18.69 -27.93
N ALA A 643 -17.45 -17.93 -26.83
CA ALA A 643 -16.98 -16.55 -26.81
C ALA A 643 -15.46 -16.42 -27.07
N PHE A 644 -14.67 -17.36 -26.54
CA PHE A 644 -13.23 -17.41 -26.76
C PHE A 644 -12.89 -17.73 -28.22
N ASP A 645 -13.52 -18.76 -28.79
CA ASP A 645 -13.31 -19.19 -30.17
C ASP A 645 -13.73 -18.09 -31.17
N ASP A 646 -14.89 -17.45 -30.95
CA ASP A 646 -15.39 -16.34 -31.78
C ASP A 646 -14.42 -15.15 -31.76
N ALA A 647 -13.86 -14.81 -30.59
CA ALA A 647 -12.95 -13.68 -30.47
C ALA A 647 -11.56 -13.98 -31.04
N ILE A 648 -11.07 -15.22 -30.93
CA ILE A 648 -9.81 -15.64 -31.60
C ILE A 648 -9.91 -15.45 -33.11
N ALA A 649 -11.06 -15.78 -33.71
CA ALA A 649 -11.25 -15.73 -35.16
C ALA A 649 -11.09 -14.31 -35.75
N GLU A 650 -11.31 -13.28 -34.94
CA GLU A 650 -11.28 -11.87 -35.36
C GLU A 650 -10.19 -11.05 -34.63
N LEU A 651 -9.32 -11.70 -33.82
CA LEU A 651 -8.38 -11.01 -32.94
C LEU A 651 -7.37 -10.12 -33.69
N ASP A 652 -6.94 -10.57 -34.87
CA ASP A 652 -5.95 -9.86 -35.71
C ASP A 652 -6.47 -8.53 -36.30
N THR A 653 -7.76 -8.23 -36.11
CA THR A 653 -8.41 -7.02 -36.62
C THR A 653 -8.45 -5.86 -35.60
N LEU A 654 -8.00 -6.09 -34.36
CA LEU A 654 -8.08 -5.10 -33.29
C LEU A 654 -7.03 -3.99 -33.38
N SER A 655 -7.41 -2.79 -32.93
CA SER A 655 -6.46 -1.70 -32.66
C SER A 655 -5.61 -2.00 -31.42
N GLU A 656 -4.41 -1.41 -31.31
CA GLU A 656 -3.53 -1.60 -30.13
C GLU A 656 -4.22 -1.27 -28.80
N GLU A 657 -5.12 -0.28 -28.80
CA GLU A 657 -5.87 0.16 -27.62
C GLU A 657 -6.87 -0.92 -27.15
N SER A 658 -7.62 -1.54 -28.06
CA SER A 658 -8.59 -2.58 -27.74
C SER A 658 -7.98 -3.97 -27.57
N TYR A 659 -6.79 -4.20 -28.16
CA TYR A 659 -6.09 -5.48 -28.12
C TYR A 659 -5.75 -5.91 -26.69
N LYS A 660 -5.21 -4.99 -25.87
CA LYS A 660 -4.78 -5.29 -24.50
C LYS A 660 -5.95 -5.71 -23.61
N ASP A 661 -7.07 -4.99 -23.67
CA ASP A 661 -8.23 -5.29 -22.82
C ASP A 661 -8.90 -6.61 -23.24
N SER A 662 -9.05 -6.83 -24.55
CA SER A 662 -9.71 -8.02 -25.09
C SER A 662 -8.91 -9.28 -24.80
N THR A 663 -7.59 -9.26 -25.04
CA THR A 663 -6.70 -10.41 -24.75
C THR A 663 -6.67 -10.76 -23.26
N LEU A 664 -6.71 -9.75 -22.41
CA LEU A 664 -6.74 -9.93 -20.96
C LEU A 664 -8.05 -10.58 -20.45
N ILE A 665 -9.20 -10.33 -21.12
CA ILE A 665 -10.47 -11.01 -20.81
C ILE A 665 -10.49 -12.43 -21.40
N MET A 666 -9.97 -12.61 -22.61
CA MET A 666 -9.81 -13.93 -23.22
C MET A 666 -8.93 -14.85 -22.38
N GLN A 667 -7.86 -14.30 -21.79
CA GLN A 667 -7.03 -15.02 -20.84
C GLN A 667 -7.83 -15.54 -19.64
N LEU A 668 -8.73 -14.72 -19.08
CA LEU A 668 -9.58 -15.16 -17.97
C LEU A 668 -10.60 -16.22 -18.37
N LEU A 669 -11.20 -16.11 -19.56
CA LEU A 669 -12.09 -17.13 -20.09
C LEU A 669 -11.34 -18.47 -20.21
N ARG A 670 -10.10 -18.45 -20.71
CA ARG A 670 -9.24 -19.63 -20.81
C ARG A 670 -8.89 -20.22 -19.43
N ASP A 671 -8.55 -19.36 -18.48
CA ASP A 671 -8.18 -19.79 -17.13
C ASP A 671 -9.37 -20.45 -16.41
N ASN A 672 -10.56 -19.86 -16.53
CA ASN A 672 -11.81 -20.46 -16.03
C ASN A 672 -12.13 -21.79 -16.71
N LEU A 673 -12.02 -21.86 -18.04
CA LEU A 673 -12.22 -23.11 -18.79
C LEU A 673 -11.28 -24.21 -18.31
N THR A 674 -10.01 -23.88 -18.05
CA THR A 674 -9.00 -24.83 -17.55
C THR A 674 -9.38 -25.33 -16.16
N LEU A 675 -9.74 -24.42 -15.25
CA LEU A 675 -10.16 -24.75 -13.89
C LEU A 675 -11.40 -25.65 -13.87
N TRP A 676 -12.44 -25.27 -14.61
CA TRP A 676 -13.71 -26.00 -14.59
C TRP A 676 -13.61 -27.36 -15.28
N THR A 677 -12.77 -27.50 -16.31
CA THR A 677 -12.54 -28.79 -16.95
C THR A 677 -11.69 -29.74 -16.10
N SER A 678 -10.75 -29.23 -15.29
CA SER A 678 -10.04 -30.05 -14.31
C SER A 678 -10.96 -30.54 -13.18
N ASP A 679 -11.86 -29.69 -12.69
CA ASP A 679 -12.83 -30.06 -11.64
C ASP A 679 -13.74 -31.20 -12.13
N MET A 680 -14.24 -31.11 -13.37
CA MET A 680 -15.06 -32.16 -13.98
C MET A 680 -14.31 -33.48 -14.22
N GLN A 681 -12.99 -33.46 -14.42
CA GLN A 681 -12.17 -34.68 -14.56
C GLN A 681 -11.86 -35.34 -13.21
N GLY A 682 -11.73 -34.55 -12.14
CA GLY A 682 -11.51 -35.05 -10.78
C GLY A 682 -12.73 -35.78 -10.20
N ASP A 683 -13.94 -35.30 -10.48
CA ASP A 683 -15.17 -35.98 -10.05
C ASP A 683 -15.41 -37.30 -10.80
N GLY A 684 -14.97 -37.40 -12.06
CA GLY A 684 -15.05 -38.65 -12.85
C GLY A 684 -14.15 -39.78 -12.36
N GLU A 685 -13.02 -39.48 -11.71
CA GLU A 685 -12.17 -40.49 -11.06
C GLU A 685 -12.73 -40.95 -9.71
N ALA A 686 -13.53 -40.12 -9.03
CA ALA A 686 -14.23 -40.50 -7.81
C ALA A 686 -15.43 -41.42 -8.11
N GLU A 687 -16.21 -41.12 -9.16
CA GLU A 687 -17.30 -42.00 -9.62
C GLU A 687 -16.78 -43.33 -10.19
N GLN A 688 -15.60 -43.35 -10.84
CA GLN A 688 -14.97 -44.61 -11.24
C GLN A 688 -14.44 -45.43 -10.07
N LYS A 689 -13.99 -44.80 -8.98
CA LYS A 689 -13.58 -45.51 -7.75
C LYS A 689 -14.77 -46.09 -6.98
N GLU A 690 -15.92 -45.39 -6.94
CA GLU A 690 -17.16 -45.96 -6.39
C GLU A 690 -17.69 -47.12 -7.25
N GLN A 691 -17.64 -47.02 -8.58
CA GLN A 691 -18.02 -48.14 -9.46
C GLN A 691 -17.04 -49.32 -9.42
N LEU A 692 -15.75 -49.09 -9.13
CA LEU A 692 -14.77 -50.16 -8.94
C LEU A 692 -14.90 -50.81 -7.54
N GLN A 693 -15.29 -50.06 -6.51
CA GLN A 693 -15.60 -50.62 -5.19
C GLN A 693 -16.89 -51.45 -5.17
N ASP A 694 -17.93 -51.02 -5.89
CA ASP A 694 -19.19 -51.79 -6.01
C ASP A 694 -19.03 -53.10 -6.81
N VAL A 695 -17.98 -53.22 -7.65
CA VAL A 695 -17.64 -54.45 -8.37
C VAL A 695 -16.75 -55.38 -7.54
N GLU A 696 -15.86 -54.86 -6.70
CA GLU A 696 -15.06 -55.68 -5.78
C GLU A 696 -15.88 -56.25 -4.60
N ASP A 697 -16.94 -55.57 -4.15
CA ASP A 697 -17.82 -56.05 -3.08
C ASP A 697 -18.86 -57.10 -3.56
N GLN A 698 -19.03 -57.33 -4.86
CA GLN A 698 -19.91 -58.38 -5.40
C GLN A 698 -19.22 -59.75 -5.60
N ASP A 699 -17.89 -59.81 -5.59
CA ASP A 699 -17.13 -61.07 -5.70
C ASP A 699 -16.72 -61.68 -4.33
N VAL A 700 -17.18 -61.07 -3.22
CA VAL A 700 -17.04 -61.60 -1.86
C VAL A 700 -18.41 -61.61 -1.16
N SER A 701 -19.33 -62.45 -1.66
CA SER A 701 -20.58 -62.81 -0.98
C SER A 701 -20.95 -64.26 -1.23
#